data_AF-A0A831L2D6-F1
#
_entry.id   AF-A0A831L2D6-F1
#
_cell.length_a   1.000
_cell.length_b   1.000
_cell.length_c   1.000
_cell.angle_alpha   90.00
_cell.angle_beta   90.00
_cell.angle_gamma   90.00
#
_symmetry.space_group_name_H-M   'P 1'
#
loop_
_entity.id
_entity.type
_entity.pdbx_description
1 polymer ?
#
loop_
_entity_poly.entity_id
_entity_poly.type
_entity_poly.pdbx_seq_one_letter_code
_entity_poly.pdbx_strand_id
1 'polypeptide(L)'
;MKERTKIIRVTIMLLVCMLITTLPGIAAGETGEETPAPTGLDVNESWVPGETVLILYYGNVTTGTVSDPAGFDHEISFTCADGICLAEYPLLENVIIGEYTVSAAGETATFCVGCCAINAWYVDGWINGTISESLRGEGPVSYACGDISGEVFPADDGSFAIPVDLLPGTYTMRLSCRAAETGLVFTVAKDAGDGAPAPRGVQGPDLSATDGGRGGEVTVRGIVYEDLVVTNPDRGLDAPIRGALVEIFVDDGDLAFNPASDIPVQSTTTATDGTYSFTVDNGSNYFIAVEAASLDTTRGRVPGAKQQDILAEQTYQVSFNPATGTHGFVLQFGGQDPLVTDDWSMGVYEHVAFLNAGAYAGESMDFGFSYDVIVNDIGTTAAQGSLHRFLTNAEHIAGFQESRFVMAVPPNTHDASGQWWKLDLTYRINSFDGPFGLNGTVFDNISLSPRDTNPGYVSYDKDLHRMVAVATPDAVPVGTGPDGREDTADDDLFIPVNKPEIELNPPTGNGLIELKSAGSYVSDIAGYSGGSVIESLAPDILIERCLIGMTANATPPEGGYATSKNSADEGINFNKNAANNTVRDSVIAFTKHTGTTLVDGAEGCLFENILVYRTARDPEGGHSAIEVGASTLQIDRSIIAHTDETDAIRISLPGTGRGSGPKISGSLIEMNAGFGISILQAPDTRVSSSVIRENGHAGIVVMNRQSTFNTFTKNAIYNNSYIGIDLGVTGGVDNVSVNDGVLRDNQPNRGMDYPVITAAVWNTNTGTLTIEGFVGLPGHDNADFALSEVEIYLVCNDTAGDNQVGNNWGKNKEIDAYYGEGWMYLGTTKADADGTFSAVLDVDGIIPGTGVILTGTATLHDGCTSEFGEVYYYGGLPGDFRGVSASISLSGTTIRMTITSESGTIPMASLYWLKPDGMTIDAMSGDDVRNASPGNEFTWNFTNLEEGVPQTVEMEFGLGTPAAWRISDLYNLGVDPL
;
A
#
# COMPACT_ATOMS: atom_id res chain seq x y z
N MET A 1 -32.76 1.46 28.16
CA MET A 1 -32.75 0.05 27.68
C MET A 1 -31.33 -0.42 27.37
N LYS A 2 -30.50 0.36 26.66
CA LYS A 2 -29.08 0.05 26.37
C LYS A 2 -28.22 -0.31 27.61
N GLU A 3 -28.38 0.36 28.75
CA GLU A 3 -27.66 -0.02 29.99
C GLU A 3 -28.09 -1.35 30.62
N ARG A 4 -29.36 -1.76 30.46
CA ARG A 4 -29.84 -3.06 31.00
C ARG A 4 -29.33 -4.23 30.16
N THR A 5 -29.16 -4.06 28.86
CA THR A 5 -28.55 -5.07 27.97
C THR A 5 -27.05 -5.19 28.22
N LYS A 6 -26.35 -4.06 28.52
CA LYS A 6 -24.92 -4.03 28.88
C LYS A 6 -24.65 -4.79 30.19
N ILE A 7 -25.47 -4.60 31.22
CA ILE A 7 -25.35 -5.33 32.51
C ILE A 7 -25.69 -6.82 32.37
N ILE A 8 -26.71 -7.18 31.57
CA ILE A 8 -27.09 -8.59 31.36
C ILE A 8 -26.01 -9.36 30.59
N ARG A 9 -25.39 -8.74 29.56
CA ARG A 9 -24.30 -9.36 28.78
C ARG A 9 -23.01 -9.53 29.58
N VAL A 10 -22.59 -8.51 30.34
CA VAL A 10 -21.43 -8.60 31.26
C VAL A 10 -21.66 -9.63 32.37
N THR A 11 -22.90 -9.73 32.88
CA THR A 11 -23.25 -10.73 33.91
C THR A 11 -23.26 -12.15 33.35
N ILE A 12 -23.75 -12.38 32.12
CA ILE A 12 -23.74 -13.71 31.47
C ILE A 12 -22.30 -14.17 31.19
N MET A 13 -21.44 -13.27 30.69
CA MET A 13 -20.05 -13.58 30.36
C MET A 13 -19.21 -13.87 31.62
N LEU A 14 -19.42 -13.11 32.71
CA LEU A 14 -18.85 -13.42 34.03
C LEU A 14 -19.44 -14.70 34.66
N LEU A 15 -20.72 -15.02 34.42
CA LEU A 15 -21.35 -16.26 34.92
C LEU A 15 -20.79 -17.50 34.21
N VAL A 16 -20.52 -17.40 32.90
CA VAL A 16 -19.89 -18.48 32.11
C VAL A 16 -18.46 -18.71 32.62
N CYS A 17 -17.69 -17.66 32.92
CA CYS A 17 -16.37 -17.78 33.53
C CYS A 17 -16.39 -18.32 34.97
N MET A 18 -17.42 -18.01 35.78
CA MET A 18 -17.60 -18.64 37.11
C MET A 18 -18.07 -20.09 37.05
N LEU A 19 -18.85 -20.50 36.05
CA LEU A 19 -19.31 -21.89 35.90
C LEU A 19 -18.17 -22.83 35.49
N ILE A 20 -17.21 -22.35 34.69
CA ILE A 20 -16.05 -23.14 34.25
C ILE A 20 -15.06 -23.39 35.41
N THR A 21 -15.04 -22.53 36.44
CA THR A 21 -14.09 -22.61 37.56
C THR A 21 -14.64 -23.24 38.84
N THR A 22 -15.93 -23.62 38.91
CA THR A 22 -16.58 -24.05 40.18
C THR A 22 -17.28 -25.41 40.18
N LEU A 23 -17.00 -26.32 39.23
CA LEU A 23 -17.49 -27.71 39.31
C LEU A 23 -16.41 -28.67 39.86
N PRO A 24 -16.38 -28.96 41.18
CA PRO A 24 -15.63 -30.09 41.70
C PRO A 24 -16.42 -31.38 41.46
N GLY A 25 -15.96 -32.18 40.48
CA GLY A 25 -16.07 -33.63 40.44
C GLY A 25 -17.48 -34.26 40.45
N ILE A 26 -17.95 -34.67 39.27
CA ILE A 26 -18.79 -35.86 39.15
C ILE A 26 -18.08 -36.84 38.22
N ALA A 27 -17.34 -37.77 38.82
CA ALA A 27 -16.91 -38.98 38.13
C ALA A 27 -18.10 -39.93 38.01
N ALA A 28 -18.53 -40.23 36.78
CA ALA A 28 -18.68 -41.59 36.26
C ALA A 28 -19.50 -41.59 34.96
N GLY A 29 -18.82 -41.89 33.85
CA GLY A 29 -19.38 -42.60 32.70
C GLY A 29 -20.21 -41.77 31.72
N GLU A 30 -19.55 -41.13 30.77
CA GLU A 30 -19.76 -41.27 29.33
C GLU A 30 -18.70 -40.41 28.62
N THR A 31 -18.23 -40.89 27.47
CA THR A 31 -17.15 -40.29 26.68
C THR A 31 -17.51 -38.86 26.26
N GLY A 32 -16.92 -37.87 26.90
CA GLY A 32 -16.97 -36.46 26.50
C GLY A 32 -15.56 -35.94 26.34
N GLU A 33 -15.27 -35.34 25.19
CA GLU A 33 -14.04 -34.58 24.93
C GLU A 33 -13.82 -33.57 26.07
N GLU A 34 -12.63 -33.60 26.69
CA GLU A 34 -12.18 -32.49 27.51
C GLU A 34 -12.02 -31.28 26.59
N THR A 35 -12.91 -30.28 26.72
CA THR A 35 -12.69 -28.98 26.09
C THR A 35 -11.43 -28.36 26.70
N PRO A 36 -10.37 -28.08 25.90
CA PRO A 36 -9.18 -27.43 26.43
C PRO A 36 -9.54 -26.06 27.01
N ALA A 37 -8.86 -25.67 28.08
CA ALA A 37 -8.99 -24.31 28.61
C ALA A 37 -8.63 -23.30 27.50
N PRO A 38 -9.38 -22.19 27.33
CA PRO A 38 -9.07 -21.22 26.30
C PRO A 38 -7.67 -20.64 26.53
N THR A 39 -6.88 -20.58 25.47
CA THR A 39 -5.53 -20.01 25.45
C THR A 39 -5.47 -18.93 24.37
N GLY A 40 -4.82 -17.81 24.66
CA GLY A 40 -4.54 -16.78 23.67
C GLY A 40 -5.47 -15.57 23.69
N LEU A 41 -5.43 -14.79 22.61
CA LEU A 41 -6.22 -13.57 22.42
C LEU A 41 -7.67 -13.90 21.98
N ASP A 42 -8.65 -13.29 22.65
CA ASP A 42 -10.08 -13.52 22.42
C ASP A 42 -10.83 -12.18 22.39
N VAL A 43 -11.53 -11.94 21.29
CA VAL A 43 -12.37 -10.77 21.08
C VAL A 43 -13.63 -11.20 20.36
N ASN A 44 -14.78 -10.64 20.76
CA ASN A 44 -16.03 -10.92 20.06
C ASN A 44 -15.95 -10.40 18.62
N GLU A 45 -16.40 -11.18 17.65
CA GLU A 45 -16.13 -10.94 16.22
C GLU A 45 -16.89 -9.74 15.63
N SER A 46 -17.88 -9.17 16.32
CA SER A 46 -18.75 -8.12 15.74
C SER A 46 -19.22 -7.09 16.77
N TRP A 47 -19.08 -5.81 16.40
CA TRP A 47 -19.40 -4.64 17.22
C TRP A 47 -20.05 -3.53 16.38
N VAL A 48 -20.72 -2.58 17.03
CA VAL A 48 -21.30 -1.40 16.38
C VAL A 48 -20.68 -0.11 16.92
N PRO A 49 -20.57 0.95 16.09
CA PRO A 49 -20.17 2.26 16.57
C PRO A 49 -21.00 2.71 17.78
N GLY A 50 -20.33 3.24 18.80
CA GLY A 50 -20.90 3.62 20.09
C GLY A 50 -20.76 2.57 21.21
N GLU A 51 -20.20 1.38 20.93
CA GLU A 51 -19.91 0.34 21.94
C GLU A 51 -18.49 0.41 22.50
N THR A 52 -18.18 -0.47 23.46
CA THR A 52 -16.83 -0.64 24.01
C THR A 52 -16.44 -2.09 23.79
N VAL A 53 -15.45 -2.32 22.95
CA VAL A 53 -14.90 -3.63 22.65
C VAL A 53 -14.18 -4.15 23.89
N LEU A 54 -14.49 -5.38 24.28
CA LEU A 54 -13.82 -6.07 25.38
C LEU A 54 -12.85 -7.10 24.78
N ILE A 55 -11.57 -6.94 25.10
CA ILE A 55 -10.48 -7.77 24.57
C ILE A 55 -9.91 -8.57 25.73
N LEU A 56 -9.97 -9.89 25.62
CA LEU A 56 -9.46 -10.82 26.63
C LEU A 56 -8.16 -11.45 26.14
N TYR A 57 -7.21 -11.63 27.04
CA TYR A 57 -6.03 -12.44 26.81
C TYR A 57 -5.87 -13.46 27.95
N TYR A 58 -5.88 -14.74 27.60
CA TYR A 58 -5.71 -15.85 28.55
C TYR A 58 -4.23 -16.14 28.75
N GLY A 59 -3.58 -15.30 29.56
CA GLY A 59 -2.15 -15.33 29.86
C GLY A 59 -1.73 -14.12 30.69
N ASN A 60 -0.45 -13.75 30.62
CA ASN A 60 0.04 -12.49 31.21
C ASN A 60 0.48 -11.55 30.09
N VAL A 61 -0.21 -10.42 29.95
CA VAL A 61 0.13 -9.35 29.01
C VAL A 61 -0.19 -8.00 29.64
N THR A 62 0.63 -6.98 29.38
CA THR A 62 0.42 -5.64 29.94
C THR A 62 -0.07 -4.63 28.91
N THR A 63 0.29 -4.82 27.64
CA THR A 63 -0.02 -3.92 26.53
C THR A 63 -0.35 -4.72 25.27
N GLY A 64 -1.12 -4.12 24.37
CA GLY A 64 -1.38 -4.61 23.03
C GLY A 64 -1.73 -3.44 22.10
N THR A 65 -2.04 -3.74 20.85
CA THR A 65 -2.47 -2.77 19.86
C THR A 65 -3.80 -3.18 19.24
N VAL A 66 -4.62 -2.20 18.90
CA VAL A 66 -5.79 -2.36 18.03
C VAL A 66 -5.51 -1.56 16.77
N SER A 67 -5.29 -2.21 15.65
CA SER A 67 -5.14 -1.60 14.33
C SER A 67 -6.52 -1.42 13.73
N ASP A 68 -6.86 -0.18 13.35
CA ASP A 68 -8.11 0.10 12.65
C ASP A 68 -8.00 -0.21 11.14
N PRO A 69 -9.14 -0.23 10.40
CA PRO A 69 -9.13 -0.51 8.95
C PRO A 69 -8.32 0.49 8.11
N ALA A 70 -7.96 1.65 8.64
CA ALA A 70 -7.06 2.60 7.98
C ALA A 70 -5.58 2.36 8.31
N GLY A 71 -5.26 1.31 9.06
CA GLY A 71 -3.92 0.91 9.44
C GLY A 71 -3.35 1.71 10.61
N PHE A 72 -4.18 2.44 11.36
CA PHE A 72 -3.72 3.19 12.53
C PHE A 72 -3.76 2.32 13.78
N ASP A 73 -2.62 2.24 14.48
CA ASP A 73 -2.48 1.46 15.71
C ASP A 73 -2.86 2.26 16.95
N HIS A 74 -3.80 1.72 17.71
CA HIS A 74 -4.25 2.25 18.99
C HIS A 74 -3.68 1.39 20.12
N GLU A 75 -2.83 1.97 20.98
CA GLU A 75 -2.27 1.24 22.12
C GLU A 75 -3.35 0.97 23.19
N ILE A 76 -3.46 -0.29 23.63
CA ILE A 76 -4.37 -0.73 24.69
C ILE A 76 -3.60 -1.29 25.88
N SER A 77 -4.07 -0.99 27.08
CA SER A 77 -3.51 -1.50 28.33
C SER A 77 -4.40 -2.57 28.94
N PHE A 78 -3.79 -3.68 29.36
CA PHE A 78 -4.50 -4.80 29.96
C PHE A 78 -4.48 -4.74 31.49
N THR A 79 -5.62 -5.05 32.11
CA THR A 79 -5.73 -5.28 33.56
C THR A 79 -5.87 -6.77 33.82
N CYS A 80 -4.92 -7.36 34.55
CA CYS A 80 -4.85 -8.81 34.73
C CYS A 80 -5.26 -9.26 36.14
N ALA A 81 -6.04 -10.35 36.21
CA ALA A 81 -6.35 -11.07 37.44
C ALA A 81 -6.43 -12.58 37.14
N ASP A 82 -5.74 -13.39 37.95
CA ASP A 82 -5.77 -14.87 37.89
C ASP A 82 -5.51 -15.48 36.50
N GLY A 83 -4.57 -14.89 35.73
CA GLY A 83 -4.18 -15.39 34.40
C GLY A 83 -5.12 -15.00 33.26
N ILE A 84 -6.06 -14.08 33.52
CA ILE A 84 -6.93 -13.46 32.52
C ILE A 84 -6.68 -11.96 32.53
N CYS A 85 -6.36 -11.41 31.38
CA CYS A 85 -6.12 -9.99 31.17
C CYS A 85 -7.25 -9.40 30.33
N LEU A 86 -7.80 -8.25 30.75
CA LEU A 86 -8.87 -7.54 30.05
C LEU A 86 -8.40 -6.15 29.63
N ALA A 87 -8.65 -5.79 28.37
CA ALA A 87 -8.56 -4.44 27.84
C ALA A 87 -9.91 -3.97 27.31
N GLU A 88 -10.19 -2.67 27.45
CA GLU A 88 -11.40 -2.02 26.94
C GLU A 88 -11.02 -1.03 25.83
N TYR A 89 -11.63 -1.16 24.65
CA TYR A 89 -11.41 -0.26 23.52
C TYR A 89 -12.73 0.44 23.11
N PRO A 90 -12.92 1.74 23.40
CA PRO A 90 -14.17 2.45 23.15
C PRO A 90 -14.31 2.91 21.68
N LEU A 91 -15.47 2.64 21.07
CA LEU A 91 -15.83 3.05 19.70
C LEU A 91 -16.70 4.33 19.73
N LEU A 92 -16.20 5.46 20.26
CA LEU A 92 -17.06 6.63 20.56
C LEU A 92 -16.93 7.83 19.60
N GLU A 93 -15.81 8.00 18.88
CA GLU A 93 -15.57 9.12 17.94
C GLU A 93 -14.73 8.63 16.74
N ASN A 94 -15.00 9.12 15.51
CA ASN A 94 -14.28 8.79 14.27
C ASN A 94 -14.06 7.27 14.02
N VAL A 95 -15.05 6.45 14.37
CA VAL A 95 -14.98 4.99 14.23
C VAL A 95 -15.06 4.62 12.75
N ILE A 96 -13.99 4.01 12.24
CA ILE A 96 -13.90 3.52 10.87
C ILE A 96 -14.69 2.20 10.78
N ILE A 97 -15.59 2.09 9.82
CA ILE A 97 -16.33 0.84 9.61
C ILE A 97 -15.41 -0.15 8.89
N GLY A 98 -15.29 -1.38 9.38
CA GLY A 98 -14.42 -2.39 8.79
C GLY A 98 -13.86 -3.39 9.80
N GLU A 99 -12.90 -4.19 9.34
CA GLU A 99 -12.18 -5.16 10.17
C GLU A 99 -11.05 -4.50 10.94
N TYR A 100 -11.06 -4.66 12.26
CA TYR A 100 -10.00 -4.23 13.17
C TYR A 100 -9.15 -5.45 13.54
N THR A 101 -7.84 -5.25 13.65
CA THR A 101 -6.91 -6.28 14.13
C THR A 101 -6.42 -5.94 15.52
N VAL A 102 -6.56 -6.86 16.46
CA VAL A 102 -5.96 -6.77 17.79
C VAL A 102 -4.69 -7.60 17.80
N SER A 103 -3.59 -7.04 18.29
CA SER A 103 -2.33 -7.74 18.49
C SER A 103 -1.86 -7.65 19.93
N ALA A 104 -1.53 -8.78 20.56
CA ALA A 104 -0.98 -8.83 21.90
C ALA A 104 -0.09 -10.05 22.09
N ALA A 105 1.10 -9.87 22.68
CA ALA A 105 2.06 -10.95 22.96
C ALA A 105 2.44 -11.84 21.74
N GLY A 106 2.42 -11.27 20.52
CA GLY A 106 2.75 -11.99 19.27
C GLY A 106 1.58 -12.77 18.68
N GLU A 107 0.39 -12.68 19.26
CA GLU A 107 -0.86 -13.24 18.75
C GLU A 107 -1.75 -12.14 18.18
N THR A 108 -2.57 -12.50 17.19
CA THR A 108 -3.52 -11.59 16.55
C THR A 108 -4.94 -12.17 16.56
N ALA A 109 -5.93 -11.29 16.66
CA ALA A 109 -7.34 -11.63 16.55
C ALA A 109 -8.07 -10.46 15.88
N THR A 110 -9.09 -10.73 15.07
CA THR A 110 -9.84 -9.68 14.39
C THR A 110 -11.24 -9.51 14.97
N PHE A 111 -11.76 -8.28 14.92
CA PHE A 111 -13.18 -8.02 15.16
C PHE A 111 -13.67 -6.99 14.16
N CYS A 112 -14.93 -7.09 13.78
CA CYS A 112 -15.51 -6.24 12.77
C CYS A 112 -16.41 -5.18 13.39
N VAL A 113 -16.29 -3.92 12.96
CA VAL A 113 -17.19 -2.83 13.37
C VAL A 113 -18.06 -2.44 12.18
N GLY A 114 -19.38 -2.64 12.32
CA GLY A 114 -20.36 -2.22 11.31
C GLY A 114 -20.39 -3.05 10.00
N CYS A 115 -19.78 -4.24 9.98
CA CYS A 115 -19.59 -5.06 8.77
C CYS A 115 -20.82 -5.83 8.26
N CYS A 116 -21.96 -5.73 8.94
CA CYS A 116 -23.22 -6.27 8.47
C CYS A 116 -24.28 -5.17 8.51
N ALA A 117 -24.62 -4.60 7.36
CA ALA A 117 -25.77 -3.74 7.19
C ALA A 117 -26.88 -4.53 6.49
N ILE A 118 -28.10 -4.50 7.03
CA ILE A 118 -29.29 -5.05 6.38
C ILE A 118 -30.03 -3.88 5.75
N ASN A 119 -30.02 -3.82 4.42
CA ASN A 119 -30.92 -2.94 3.69
C ASN A 119 -32.11 -3.78 3.19
N ALA A 120 -33.33 -3.39 3.53
CA ALA A 120 -34.52 -4.15 3.14
C ALA A 120 -35.68 -3.23 2.82
N TRP A 121 -36.48 -3.61 1.83
CA TRP A 121 -37.67 -2.91 1.38
C TRP A 121 -38.79 -3.89 1.06
N TYR A 122 -40.03 -3.43 1.17
CA TYR A 122 -41.22 -4.21 0.84
C TYR A 122 -41.75 -3.85 -0.53
N VAL A 123 -41.95 -4.84 -1.40
CA VAL A 123 -42.57 -4.68 -2.73
C VAL A 123 -43.30 -5.95 -3.12
N ASP A 124 -44.51 -5.82 -3.68
CA ASP A 124 -45.31 -6.91 -4.28
C ASP A 124 -45.51 -8.16 -3.41
N GLY A 125 -45.68 -7.99 -2.08
CA GLY A 125 -45.89 -9.11 -1.16
C GLY A 125 -44.59 -9.79 -0.70
N TRP A 126 -43.44 -9.20 -0.99
CA TRP A 126 -42.12 -9.67 -0.58
C TRP A 126 -41.37 -8.59 0.16
N ILE A 127 -40.59 -8.99 1.16
CA ILE A 127 -39.50 -8.17 1.69
C ILE A 127 -38.23 -8.62 0.98
N ASN A 128 -37.71 -7.74 0.14
CA ASN A 128 -36.42 -7.93 -0.51
C ASN A 128 -35.37 -7.15 0.27
N GLY A 129 -34.14 -7.63 0.27
CA GLY A 129 -33.06 -6.91 0.90
C GLY A 129 -31.69 -7.39 0.46
N THR A 130 -30.67 -6.65 0.87
CA THR A 130 -29.27 -6.96 0.67
C THR A 130 -28.52 -6.87 2.00
N ILE A 131 -27.46 -7.66 2.13
CA ILE A 131 -26.45 -7.51 3.18
C ILE A 131 -25.15 -6.95 2.58
N SER A 132 -24.43 -6.09 3.32
CA SER A 132 -23.20 -5.43 2.87
C SER A 132 -22.03 -6.41 2.60
N GLU A 133 -21.13 -6.02 1.68
CA GLU A 133 -20.21 -6.89 0.93
C GLU A 133 -19.09 -7.62 1.68
N SER A 134 -18.75 -7.30 2.92
CA SER A 134 -17.53 -7.86 3.54
C SER A 134 -17.62 -9.31 4.01
N LEU A 135 -18.78 -9.97 3.97
CA LEU A 135 -18.92 -11.40 4.31
C LEU A 135 -19.96 -12.10 3.42
N ARG A 136 -19.61 -12.35 2.16
CA ARG A 136 -20.37 -13.25 1.28
C ARG A 136 -20.17 -14.69 1.77
N GLY A 137 -21.23 -15.31 2.31
CA GLY A 137 -21.32 -16.76 2.45
C GLY A 137 -21.61 -17.36 3.83
N GLU A 138 -21.65 -16.61 4.93
CA GLU A 138 -21.83 -17.22 6.26
C GLU A 138 -22.83 -16.50 7.19
N GLY A 139 -24.09 -16.96 7.16
CA GLY A 139 -25.12 -16.73 8.18
C GLY A 139 -26.53 -16.42 7.61
N PRO A 140 -27.63 -16.95 8.17
CA PRO A 140 -28.98 -16.60 7.74
C PRO A 140 -29.39 -15.20 8.22
N VAL A 141 -30.25 -14.54 7.45
CA VAL A 141 -31.05 -13.39 7.92
C VAL A 141 -32.28 -13.95 8.63
N SER A 142 -32.35 -13.79 9.94
CA SER A 142 -33.56 -14.12 10.72
C SER A 142 -34.57 -12.98 10.63
N TYR A 143 -35.86 -13.31 10.54
CA TYR A 143 -36.93 -12.34 10.47
C TYR A 143 -38.07 -12.68 11.43
N ALA A 144 -38.75 -11.65 11.94
CA ALA A 144 -39.94 -11.81 12.79
C ALA A 144 -40.92 -10.63 12.64
N CYS A 145 -42.18 -10.93 12.39
CA CYS A 145 -43.28 -9.97 12.30
C CYS A 145 -44.63 -10.62 12.67
N GLY A 146 -45.18 -10.31 13.85
CA GLY A 146 -46.41 -10.96 14.30
C GLY A 146 -46.25 -12.49 14.41
N ASP A 147 -47.05 -13.26 13.66
CA ASP A 147 -47.01 -14.73 13.63
C ASP A 147 -46.05 -15.31 12.56
N ILE A 148 -45.45 -14.47 11.69
CA ILE A 148 -44.43 -14.92 10.73
C ILE A 148 -43.02 -14.74 11.31
N SER A 149 -42.25 -15.81 11.34
CA SER A 149 -40.84 -15.79 11.73
C SER A 149 -40.07 -16.91 11.03
N GLY A 150 -38.82 -16.68 10.69
CA GLY A 150 -37.99 -17.67 10.03
C GLY A 150 -36.60 -17.17 9.72
N GLU A 151 -35.89 -17.91 8.88
CA GLU A 151 -34.54 -17.60 8.41
C GLU A 151 -34.50 -17.71 6.89
N VAL A 152 -33.78 -16.79 6.24
CA VAL A 152 -33.48 -16.84 4.81
C VAL A 152 -31.97 -16.73 4.61
N PHE A 153 -31.41 -17.62 3.79
CA PHE A 153 -30.01 -17.53 3.40
C PHE A 153 -29.91 -16.56 2.22
N PRO A 154 -29.10 -15.48 2.34
CA PRO A 154 -28.83 -14.60 1.21
C PRO A 154 -28.13 -15.36 0.08
N ALA A 155 -28.34 -14.91 -1.16
CA ALA A 155 -27.60 -15.37 -2.33
C ALA A 155 -26.15 -14.84 -2.32
N ASP A 156 -25.33 -15.30 -3.25
CA ASP A 156 -23.89 -14.96 -3.31
C ASP A 156 -23.61 -13.46 -3.56
N ASP A 157 -24.62 -12.71 -4.01
CA ASP A 157 -24.60 -11.25 -4.15
C ASP A 157 -25.11 -10.50 -2.90
N GLY A 158 -25.38 -11.23 -1.82
CA GLY A 158 -25.92 -10.71 -0.57
C GLY A 158 -27.43 -10.45 -0.59
N SER A 159 -28.12 -10.73 -1.69
CA SER A 159 -29.57 -10.49 -1.79
C SER A 159 -30.40 -11.57 -1.07
N PHE A 160 -31.52 -11.19 -0.46
CA PHE A 160 -32.48 -12.12 0.13
C PHE A 160 -33.91 -11.67 -0.12
N ALA A 161 -34.85 -12.62 -0.10
CA ALA A 161 -36.27 -12.37 -0.29
C ALA A 161 -37.12 -13.18 0.69
N ILE A 162 -38.02 -12.51 1.41
CA ILE A 162 -38.93 -13.10 2.40
C ILE A 162 -40.37 -12.89 1.92
N PRO A 163 -41.15 -13.96 1.68
CA PRO A 163 -42.55 -13.82 1.32
C PRO A 163 -43.35 -13.32 2.53
N VAL A 164 -44.23 -12.34 2.31
CA VAL A 164 -45.10 -11.77 3.34
C VAL A 164 -46.55 -12.17 3.07
N ASP A 165 -47.05 -13.12 3.85
CA ASP A 165 -48.46 -13.53 3.86
C ASP A 165 -49.15 -13.01 5.12
N LEU A 166 -49.42 -11.70 5.14
CA LEU A 166 -50.08 -11.01 6.25
C LEU A 166 -51.38 -10.36 5.77
N LEU A 167 -52.36 -10.26 6.67
CA LEU A 167 -53.60 -9.54 6.38
C LEU A 167 -53.31 -8.04 6.13
N PRO A 168 -54.17 -7.31 5.40
CA PRO A 168 -53.95 -5.89 5.12
C PRO A 168 -53.77 -5.05 6.39
N GLY A 169 -52.71 -4.24 6.44
CA GLY A 169 -52.32 -3.46 7.62
C GLY A 169 -50.86 -2.99 7.58
N THR A 170 -50.47 -2.12 8.50
CA THR A 170 -49.08 -1.66 8.68
C THR A 170 -48.39 -2.52 9.74
N TYR A 171 -47.20 -3.00 9.41
CA TYR A 171 -46.42 -3.93 10.23
C TYR A 171 -44.97 -3.47 10.37
N THR A 172 -44.28 -4.00 11.38
CA THR A 172 -42.83 -3.85 11.54
C THR A 172 -42.19 -5.23 11.53
N MET A 173 -41.42 -5.55 10.50
CA MET A 173 -40.61 -6.76 10.43
C MET A 173 -39.27 -6.46 11.08
N ARG A 174 -38.90 -7.24 12.10
CA ARG A 174 -37.54 -7.24 12.63
C ARG A 174 -36.70 -8.16 11.77
N LEU A 175 -35.59 -7.66 11.28
CA LEU A 175 -34.59 -8.41 10.54
C LEU A 175 -33.30 -8.41 11.34
N SER A 176 -32.67 -9.56 11.46
CA SER A 176 -31.39 -9.69 12.15
C SER A 176 -30.44 -10.59 11.37
N CYS A 177 -29.18 -10.17 11.26
CA CYS A 177 -28.10 -10.92 10.65
C CYS A 177 -26.87 -10.69 11.52
N ARG A 178 -26.39 -11.76 12.17
CA ARG A 178 -25.35 -11.68 13.21
C ARG A 178 -25.70 -10.60 14.27
N ALA A 179 -24.87 -9.56 14.41
CA ALA A 179 -25.07 -8.48 15.39
C ALA A 179 -25.92 -7.30 14.87
N ALA A 180 -26.27 -7.29 13.58
CA ALA A 180 -27.09 -6.26 12.98
C ALA A 180 -28.58 -6.55 13.19
N GLU A 181 -29.33 -5.58 13.72
CA GLU A 181 -30.79 -5.62 13.82
C GLU A 181 -31.38 -4.37 13.17
N THR A 182 -32.35 -4.54 12.27
CA THR A 182 -33.12 -3.45 11.70
C THR A 182 -34.62 -3.72 11.77
N GLY A 183 -35.41 -2.65 11.85
CA GLY A 183 -36.87 -2.71 11.84
C GLY A 183 -37.42 -2.10 10.57
N LEU A 184 -37.90 -2.92 9.65
CA LEU A 184 -38.56 -2.47 8.43
C LEU A 184 -40.05 -2.25 8.71
N VAL A 185 -40.52 -1.01 8.56
CA VAL A 185 -41.95 -0.68 8.60
C VAL A 185 -42.51 -0.74 7.18
N PHE A 186 -43.57 -1.52 6.96
CA PHE A 186 -44.21 -1.68 5.65
C PHE A 186 -45.72 -1.87 5.79
N THR A 187 -46.46 -1.64 4.70
CA THR A 187 -47.93 -1.75 4.68
C THR A 187 -48.38 -2.75 3.62
N VAL A 188 -49.14 -3.77 4.05
CA VAL A 188 -49.81 -4.72 3.15
C VAL A 188 -51.16 -4.12 2.75
N ALA A 189 -51.35 -3.88 1.46
CA ALA A 189 -52.60 -3.35 0.92
C ALA A 189 -53.69 -4.43 0.87
N LYS A 190 -54.96 -4.02 0.83
CA LYS A 190 -56.09 -4.94 0.66
C LYS A 190 -56.19 -5.37 -0.79
N ASP A 191 -56.01 -6.66 -1.07
CA ASP A 191 -56.23 -7.21 -2.42
C ASP A 191 -57.62 -6.85 -2.96
N ALA A 192 -57.63 -6.24 -4.14
CA ALA A 192 -58.82 -6.05 -4.96
C ALA A 192 -59.20 -7.40 -5.60
N GLY A 193 -59.94 -8.24 -4.85
CA GLY A 193 -60.42 -9.52 -5.36
C GLY A 193 -61.47 -9.41 -6.47
N ASP A 194 -61.38 -10.39 -7.39
CA ASP A 194 -62.43 -10.98 -8.23
C ASP A 194 -62.94 -10.25 -9.49
N GLY A 195 -62.37 -10.65 -10.63
CA GLY A 195 -63.08 -11.20 -11.80
C GLY A 195 -64.14 -10.35 -12.54
N ALA A 196 -63.72 -9.65 -13.60
CA ALA A 196 -64.53 -9.40 -14.80
C ALA A 196 -63.62 -9.18 -16.04
N PRO A 197 -63.98 -9.66 -17.24
CA PRO A 197 -63.08 -9.75 -18.38
C PRO A 197 -62.81 -8.38 -19.02
N ALA A 198 -61.60 -8.22 -19.55
CA ALA A 198 -61.14 -7.02 -20.24
C ALA A 198 -62.09 -6.56 -21.37
N PRO A 199 -62.45 -5.27 -21.45
CA PRO A 199 -62.82 -4.64 -22.71
C PRO A 199 -61.57 -4.07 -23.39
N ARG A 200 -61.49 -4.40 -24.68
CA ARG A 200 -60.56 -3.86 -25.67
C ARG A 200 -60.50 -2.34 -25.65
N GLY A 201 -59.27 -1.85 -25.84
CA GLY A 201 -58.84 -0.57 -26.42
C GLY A 201 -59.85 0.56 -26.49
N VAL A 202 -59.60 1.60 -25.70
CA VAL A 202 -59.96 2.98 -26.02
C VAL A 202 -58.77 3.88 -25.63
N GLN A 203 -58.54 4.90 -26.45
CA GLN A 203 -57.52 5.96 -26.33
C GLN A 203 -57.24 6.39 -24.88
N GLY A 204 -55.97 6.78 -24.64
CA GLY A 204 -55.52 7.34 -23.37
C GLY A 204 -56.39 8.50 -22.88
N PRO A 205 -56.38 8.80 -21.57
CA PRO A 205 -57.18 9.88 -21.04
C PRO A 205 -56.70 11.19 -21.63
N ASP A 206 -57.61 11.81 -22.35
CA ASP A 206 -57.59 13.21 -22.78
C ASP A 206 -57.48 14.10 -21.53
N LEU A 207 -56.31 14.70 -21.34
CA LEU A 207 -56.02 15.72 -20.33
C LEU A 207 -56.54 17.09 -20.80
N SER A 208 -57.82 17.18 -21.17
CA SER A 208 -58.46 18.47 -21.41
C SER A 208 -59.69 18.66 -20.51
N ALA A 209 -59.67 19.78 -19.81
CA ALA A 209 -60.56 20.15 -18.71
C ALA A 209 -62.07 19.96 -18.99
N THR A 210 -62.83 19.60 -17.94
CA THR A 210 -64.00 20.32 -17.37
C THR A 210 -64.93 19.36 -16.59
N ASP A 211 -65.22 19.64 -15.31
CA ASP A 211 -66.42 20.38 -14.86
C ASP A 211 -66.58 20.32 -13.32
N GLY A 212 -67.11 21.41 -12.75
CA GLY A 212 -66.94 21.82 -11.36
C GLY A 212 -67.55 20.93 -10.26
N GLY A 213 -66.78 20.81 -9.17
CA GLY A 213 -67.21 20.24 -7.89
C GLY A 213 -66.40 20.80 -6.71
N ARG A 214 -66.66 22.07 -6.34
CA ARG A 214 -66.24 22.78 -5.10
C ARG A 214 -64.88 22.42 -4.49
N GLY A 215 -63.95 23.37 -4.66
CA GLY A 215 -62.60 23.43 -4.07
C GLY A 215 -62.52 23.06 -2.60
N GLY A 216 -61.74 22.02 -2.35
CA GLY A 216 -61.02 21.87 -1.09
C GLY A 216 -59.65 22.50 -1.28
N GLU A 217 -59.26 23.35 -0.35
CA GLU A 217 -57.86 23.72 -0.21
C GLU A 217 -57.10 22.56 0.46
N VAL A 218 -55.89 22.28 0.01
CA VAL A 218 -54.96 21.35 0.66
C VAL A 218 -53.74 22.12 1.15
N THR A 219 -53.29 21.82 2.38
CA THR A 219 -52.07 22.40 2.93
C THR A 219 -50.91 21.46 2.65
N VAL A 220 -50.03 21.89 1.74
CA VAL A 220 -48.80 21.17 1.40
C VAL A 220 -47.68 21.64 2.32
N ARG A 221 -46.83 20.72 2.78
CA ARG A 221 -45.72 20.99 3.69
C ARG A 221 -44.46 20.28 3.24
N GLY A 222 -43.32 20.84 3.57
CA GLY A 222 -42.01 20.25 3.32
C GLY A 222 -40.95 20.86 4.22
N ILE A 223 -39.74 20.32 4.14
CA ILE A 223 -38.55 20.79 4.83
C ILE A 223 -37.41 20.92 3.81
N VAL A 224 -36.63 22.00 3.92
CA VAL A 224 -35.37 22.16 3.18
C VAL A 224 -34.22 21.77 4.10
N TYR A 225 -33.34 20.88 3.64
CA TYR A 225 -32.22 20.34 4.41
C TYR A 225 -30.86 20.70 3.77
N GLU A 226 -29.84 20.87 4.62
CA GLU A 226 -28.45 20.66 4.24
C GLU A 226 -28.18 19.17 4.38
N ASP A 227 -27.91 18.55 3.24
CA ASP A 227 -27.49 17.17 3.10
C ASP A 227 -26.01 17.07 3.47
N LEU A 228 -25.76 16.61 4.69
CA LEU A 228 -24.42 16.46 5.25
C LEU A 228 -23.79 15.13 4.88
N VAL A 229 -24.60 14.16 4.42
CA VAL A 229 -24.17 12.80 4.09
C VAL A 229 -24.78 12.40 2.75
N VAL A 230 -24.19 12.91 1.68
CA VAL A 230 -24.66 12.76 0.30
C VAL A 230 -24.75 11.27 -0.16
N THR A 231 -24.31 10.29 0.63
CA THR A 231 -24.30 8.84 0.33
C THR A 231 -25.61 8.19 0.71
N ASN A 232 -26.35 8.80 1.63
CA ASN A 232 -27.65 8.30 2.05
C ASN A 232 -28.43 9.49 2.61
N PRO A 233 -29.45 9.98 1.88
CA PRO A 233 -30.31 11.07 2.35
C PRO A 233 -31.08 10.60 3.58
N ASP A 234 -30.47 10.83 4.74
CA ASP A 234 -30.94 10.41 6.04
C ASP A 234 -31.41 11.64 6.80
N ARG A 235 -32.72 11.77 6.89
CA ARG A 235 -33.40 12.85 7.62
C ARG A 235 -33.02 12.92 9.12
N GLY A 236 -32.35 11.90 9.66
CA GLY A 236 -31.80 11.88 11.02
C GLY A 236 -30.41 12.51 11.15
N LEU A 237 -29.66 12.62 10.04
CA LEU A 237 -28.33 13.22 9.96
C LEU A 237 -28.36 14.59 9.25
N ASP A 238 -29.28 14.78 8.32
CA ASP A 238 -29.45 16.03 7.59
C ASP A 238 -29.99 17.15 8.48
N ALA A 239 -29.51 18.37 8.23
CA ALA A 239 -29.79 19.51 9.08
C ALA A 239 -30.78 20.49 8.43
N PRO A 240 -31.89 20.86 9.07
CA PRO A 240 -32.88 21.74 8.46
C PRO A 240 -32.34 23.17 8.25
N ILE A 241 -32.53 23.71 7.04
CA ILE A 241 -32.10 25.06 6.65
C ILE A 241 -33.21 26.06 6.92
N ARG A 242 -32.93 27.03 7.79
CA ARG A 242 -33.83 28.15 8.07
C ARG A 242 -33.70 29.26 7.03
N GLY A 243 -34.80 29.98 6.75
CA GLY A 243 -34.80 31.17 5.91
C GLY A 243 -34.67 30.93 4.41
N ALA A 244 -34.69 29.69 3.94
CA ALA A 244 -34.71 29.34 2.52
C ALA A 244 -35.98 29.87 1.86
N LEU A 245 -35.86 30.55 0.72
CA LEU A 245 -36.99 31.04 -0.08
C LEU A 245 -37.57 29.88 -0.89
N VAL A 246 -38.88 29.69 -0.78
CA VAL A 246 -39.64 28.66 -1.50
C VAL A 246 -40.81 29.34 -2.20
N GLU A 247 -41.03 29.01 -3.47
CA GLU A 247 -42.14 29.53 -4.27
C GLU A 247 -42.91 28.37 -4.92
N ILE A 248 -44.24 28.50 -5.02
CA ILE A 248 -45.09 27.51 -5.67
C ILE A 248 -45.76 28.11 -6.91
N PHE A 249 -45.65 27.39 -8.02
CA PHE A 249 -46.18 27.75 -9.33
C PHE A 249 -47.34 26.85 -9.69
N VAL A 250 -48.41 27.39 -10.28
CA VAL A 250 -49.47 26.58 -10.88
C VAL A 250 -49.05 26.17 -12.29
N ASP A 251 -49.14 24.88 -12.56
CA ASP A 251 -48.91 24.26 -13.87
C ASP A 251 -49.95 24.77 -14.89
N ASP A 252 -49.51 25.14 -16.09
CA ASP A 252 -50.40 25.56 -17.18
C ASP A 252 -51.14 24.39 -17.86
N GLY A 253 -50.81 23.16 -17.45
CA GLY A 253 -51.46 21.91 -17.86
C GLY A 253 -50.62 21.05 -18.78
N ASP A 254 -49.38 21.45 -19.09
CA ASP A 254 -48.44 20.67 -19.91
C ASP A 254 -47.56 19.71 -19.10
N LEU A 255 -47.60 19.78 -17.77
CA LEU A 255 -46.84 18.96 -16.82
C LEU A 255 -45.32 19.17 -16.90
N ALA A 256 -44.85 20.27 -17.48
CA ALA A 256 -43.45 20.63 -17.58
C ALA A 256 -43.22 22.02 -16.99
N PHE A 257 -42.24 22.14 -16.10
CA PHE A 257 -41.97 23.44 -15.50
C PHE A 257 -41.44 24.43 -16.54
N ASN A 258 -42.12 25.56 -16.69
CA ASN A 258 -41.72 26.67 -17.53
C ASN A 258 -42.10 28.00 -16.85
N PRO A 259 -41.13 28.77 -16.33
CA PRO A 259 -41.41 30.00 -15.59
C PRO A 259 -42.00 31.13 -16.48
N ALA A 260 -42.01 30.95 -17.81
CA ALA A 260 -42.66 31.89 -18.73
C ALA A 260 -44.18 31.66 -18.87
N SER A 261 -44.68 30.46 -18.59
CA SER A 261 -46.11 30.11 -18.70
C SER A 261 -46.73 29.67 -17.37
N ASP A 262 -45.97 29.02 -16.51
CA ASP A 262 -46.38 28.69 -15.14
C ASP A 262 -46.38 29.94 -14.26
N ILE A 263 -47.44 30.10 -13.47
CA ILE A 263 -47.70 31.35 -12.75
C ILE A 263 -47.34 31.16 -11.26
N PRO A 264 -46.46 31.98 -10.67
CA PRO A 264 -46.19 31.94 -9.24
C PRO A 264 -47.45 32.34 -8.46
N VAL A 265 -47.84 31.50 -7.49
CA VAL A 265 -49.08 31.65 -6.72
C VAL A 265 -48.79 32.17 -5.31
N GLN A 266 -47.80 31.59 -4.64
CA GLN A 266 -47.41 31.92 -3.27
C GLN A 266 -45.90 31.75 -3.08
N SER A 267 -45.29 32.56 -2.22
CA SER A 267 -43.93 32.38 -1.75
C SER A 267 -43.86 32.48 -0.23
N THR A 268 -42.90 31.79 0.37
CA THR A 268 -42.66 31.75 1.81
C THR A 268 -41.18 31.55 2.09
N THR A 269 -40.75 31.76 3.32
CA THR A 269 -39.42 31.36 3.78
C THR A 269 -39.52 30.25 4.83
N THR A 270 -38.54 29.34 4.85
CA THR A 270 -38.54 28.25 5.82
C THR A 270 -38.39 28.78 7.24
N ALA A 271 -39.09 28.12 8.18
CA ALA A 271 -39.01 28.42 9.60
C ALA A 271 -37.67 27.94 10.21
N THR A 272 -37.47 28.13 11.52
CA THR A 272 -36.23 27.76 12.22
C THR A 272 -35.93 26.26 12.19
N ASP A 273 -36.94 25.43 11.98
CA ASP A 273 -36.85 23.98 11.83
C ASP A 273 -36.84 23.55 10.35
N GLY A 274 -36.60 24.49 9.43
CA GLY A 274 -36.52 24.26 7.99
C GLY A 274 -37.87 24.03 7.30
N THR A 275 -38.97 24.06 8.04
CA THR A 275 -40.31 23.78 7.48
C THR A 275 -40.84 24.93 6.63
N TYR A 276 -41.55 24.59 5.56
CA TYR A 276 -42.38 25.52 4.77
C TYR A 276 -43.78 24.92 4.54
N SER A 277 -44.74 25.78 4.19
CA SER A 277 -46.10 25.31 3.86
C SER A 277 -46.84 26.26 2.93
N PHE A 278 -47.66 25.69 2.05
CA PHE A 278 -48.56 26.42 1.15
C PHE A 278 -50.00 25.91 1.30
N THR A 279 -50.97 26.75 0.98
CA THR A 279 -52.38 26.34 0.87
C THR A 279 -52.82 26.53 -0.57
N VAL A 280 -53.13 25.43 -1.26
CA VAL A 280 -53.38 25.40 -2.70
C VAL A 280 -54.70 24.68 -3.04
N ASP A 281 -55.18 24.83 -4.27
CA ASP A 281 -56.39 24.15 -4.73
C ASP A 281 -56.10 22.66 -5.01
N ASN A 282 -56.88 21.77 -4.40
CA ASN A 282 -56.68 20.32 -4.50
C ASN A 282 -56.94 19.76 -5.91
N GLY A 283 -57.42 20.57 -6.86
CA GLY A 283 -57.72 20.15 -8.23
C GLY A 283 -56.60 20.44 -9.25
N SER A 284 -55.54 21.14 -8.86
CA SER A 284 -54.49 21.61 -9.78
C SER A 284 -53.17 20.88 -9.58
N ASN A 285 -52.31 20.93 -10.60
CA ASN A 285 -50.90 20.56 -10.47
C ASN A 285 -50.06 21.81 -10.18
N TYR A 286 -48.93 21.60 -9.52
CA TYR A 286 -48.04 22.65 -9.10
C TYR A 286 -46.58 22.23 -9.21
N PHE A 287 -45.70 23.23 -9.22
CA PHE A 287 -44.27 23.07 -9.07
C PHE A 287 -43.81 23.85 -7.84
N ILE A 288 -43.01 23.24 -7.00
CA ILE A 288 -42.38 23.89 -5.84
C ILE A 288 -40.92 24.14 -6.20
N ALA A 289 -40.48 25.39 -6.13
CA ALA A 289 -39.10 25.79 -6.38
C ALA A 289 -38.43 26.29 -5.10
N VAL A 290 -37.14 25.99 -4.93
CA VAL A 290 -36.32 26.49 -3.82
C VAL A 290 -35.16 27.32 -4.38
N GLU A 291 -34.96 28.54 -3.87
CA GLU A 291 -33.89 29.43 -4.35
C GLU A 291 -32.56 29.06 -3.69
N ALA A 292 -31.61 28.53 -4.46
CA ALA A 292 -30.31 28.11 -3.92
C ALA A 292 -29.53 29.28 -3.30
N ALA A 293 -29.66 30.48 -3.90
CA ALA A 293 -29.02 31.70 -3.41
C ALA A 293 -29.60 32.22 -2.09
N SER A 294 -30.68 31.65 -1.57
CA SER A 294 -31.25 31.98 -0.26
C SER A 294 -30.75 31.06 0.88
N LEU A 295 -30.10 29.95 0.53
CA LEU A 295 -29.67 28.93 1.47
C LEU A 295 -28.44 29.39 2.28
N ASP A 296 -28.42 29.07 3.57
CA ASP A 296 -27.26 29.26 4.46
C ASP A 296 -26.85 27.89 5.01
N THR A 297 -25.57 27.73 5.33
CA THR A 297 -25.06 26.48 5.91
C THR A 297 -25.40 26.38 7.40
N THR A 298 -25.74 25.18 7.84
CA THR A 298 -25.95 24.76 9.23
C THR A 298 -24.63 24.48 9.96
N ARG A 299 -23.53 24.24 9.22
CA ARG A 299 -22.17 24.06 9.77
C ARG A 299 -21.55 25.36 10.30
N GLY A 300 -22.13 26.49 9.92
CA GLY A 300 -21.65 27.82 10.25
C GLY A 300 -20.64 28.34 9.23
N ARG A 301 -20.50 29.67 9.19
CA ARG A 301 -19.61 30.36 8.26
C ARG A 301 -18.30 30.73 8.93
N VAL A 302 -17.22 30.73 8.15
CA VAL A 302 -15.92 31.29 8.58
C VAL A 302 -16.09 32.78 8.94
N PRO A 303 -15.41 33.31 9.98
CA PRO A 303 -15.55 34.71 10.38
C PRO A 303 -15.31 35.69 9.23
N GLY A 304 -16.33 36.50 8.91
CA GLY A 304 -16.28 37.49 7.84
C GLY A 304 -16.98 37.08 6.54
N ALA A 305 -17.25 35.78 6.36
CA ALA A 305 -18.00 35.26 5.21
C ALA A 305 -19.49 35.64 5.27
N LYS A 306 -20.07 35.96 4.12
CA LYS A 306 -21.48 36.28 3.93
C LYS A 306 -22.22 35.10 3.30
N GLN A 307 -23.54 35.07 3.44
CA GLN A 307 -24.36 34.00 2.88
C GLN A 307 -24.28 33.98 1.34
N GLN A 308 -24.22 35.15 0.70
CA GLN A 308 -23.97 35.31 -0.74
C GLN A 308 -22.62 34.76 -1.25
N ASP A 309 -21.69 34.41 -0.36
CA ASP A 309 -20.37 33.89 -0.75
C ASP A 309 -20.40 32.36 -0.95
N ILE A 310 -21.47 31.69 -0.51
CA ILE A 310 -21.70 30.24 -0.67
C ILE A 310 -22.90 29.96 -1.58
N LEU A 311 -22.90 28.82 -2.25
CA LEU A 311 -24.02 28.36 -3.07
C LEU A 311 -24.05 26.82 -3.04
N ALA A 312 -25.15 26.26 -2.54
CA ALA A 312 -25.33 24.80 -2.47
C ALA A 312 -25.89 24.27 -3.79
N GLU A 313 -25.76 22.98 -4.02
CA GLU A 313 -26.35 22.23 -5.13
C GLU A 313 -27.36 21.23 -4.58
N GLN A 314 -28.45 20.99 -5.32
CA GLN A 314 -29.46 20.02 -4.93
C GLN A 314 -28.89 18.61 -5.01
N THR A 315 -29.25 17.77 -4.04
CA THR A 315 -28.90 16.35 -4.00
C THR A 315 -30.13 15.45 -4.12
N TYR A 316 -31.28 15.91 -3.61
CA TYR A 316 -32.53 15.18 -3.69
C TYR A 316 -33.78 16.06 -3.58
N GLN A 317 -34.92 15.46 -3.91
CA GLN A 317 -36.25 16.00 -3.60
C GLN A 317 -37.29 14.91 -3.40
N VAL A 318 -38.43 15.29 -2.83
CA VAL A 318 -39.68 14.52 -2.94
C VAL A 318 -40.50 15.11 -4.08
N SER A 319 -40.84 14.27 -5.07
CA SER A 319 -41.61 14.70 -6.23
C SER A 319 -42.68 13.67 -6.60
N PHE A 320 -43.77 14.14 -7.23
CA PHE A 320 -44.83 13.29 -7.73
C PHE A 320 -44.35 12.48 -8.93
N ASN A 321 -44.51 11.15 -8.87
CA ASN A 321 -44.26 10.26 -9.98
C ASN A 321 -45.60 9.86 -10.65
N PRO A 322 -45.87 10.33 -11.89
CA PRO A 322 -47.12 9.98 -12.59
C PRO A 322 -47.29 8.49 -12.86
N ALA A 323 -46.21 7.71 -12.93
CA ALA A 323 -46.26 6.28 -13.20
C ALA A 323 -46.78 5.48 -12.00
N THR A 324 -46.43 5.90 -10.78
CA THR A 324 -46.88 5.25 -9.54
C THR A 324 -48.09 5.95 -8.91
N GLY A 325 -48.36 7.21 -9.29
CA GLY A 325 -49.42 8.03 -8.72
C GLY A 325 -49.13 8.47 -7.29
N THR A 326 -47.85 8.53 -6.89
CA THR A 326 -47.42 8.84 -5.52
C THR A 326 -46.28 9.84 -5.52
N HIS A 327 -46.20 10.64 -4.47
CA HIS A 327 -45.03 11.44 -4.16
C HIS A 327 -43.97 10.57 -3.49
N GLY A 328 -42.77 10.58 -4.07
CA GLY A 328 -41.69 9.72 -3.65
C GLY A 328 -40.38 10.47 -3.62
N PHE A 329 -39.44 9.91 -2.86
CA PHE A 329 -38.06 10.36 -2.84
C PHE A 329 -37.38 10.13 -4.19
N VAL A 330 -36.62 11.11 -4.66
CA VAL A 330 -35.84 11.06 -5.91
C VAL A 330 -34.50 11.78 -5.69
N LEU A 331 -33.40 11.13 -6.08
CA LEU A 331 -32.10 11.80 -6.18
C LEU A 331 -32.14 12.81 -7.33
N GLN A 332 -31.65 14.02 -7.08
CA GLN A 332 -31.76 15.15 -8.01
C GLN A 332 -30.48 15.99 -7.92
N PHE A 333 -29.40 15.48 -8.52
CA PHE A 333 -28.12 16.19 -8.58
C PHE A 333 -28.10 17.20 -9.73
N GLY A 334 -27.86 18.48 -9.42
CA GLY A 334 -27.73 19.53 -10.44
C GLY A 334 -29.04 20.20 -10.87
N GLY A 335 -30.14 20.00 -10.13
CA GLY A 335 -31.43 20.58 -10.50
C GLY A 335 -31.98 20.04 -11.83
N GLN A 336 -32.60 20.90 -12.64
CA GLN A 336 -33.17 20.53 -13.95
C GLN A 336 -32.09 20.37 -15.02
N ASP A 337 -31.12 21.29 -15.08
CA ASP A 337 -29.95 21.24 -15.94
C ASP A 337 -28.67 21.45 -15.11
N PRO A 338 -27.82 20.42 -14.95
CA PRO A 338 -26.60 20.51 -14.13
C PRO A 338 -25.56 21.49 -14.68
N LEU A 339 -25.74 22.05 -15.88
CA LEU A 339 -24.86 23.07 -16.47
C LEU A 339 -25.35 24.50 -16.24
N VAL A 340 -26.52 24.69 -15.64
CA VAL A 340 -27.14 26.00 -15.42
C VAL A 340 -27.12 26.35 -13.94
N THR A 341 -26.76 27.60 -13.62
CA THR A 341 -26.82 28.11 -12.24
C THR A 341 -28.20 28.69 -11.97
N ASP A 342 -28.80 28.30 -10.84
CA ASP A 342 -30.06 28.87 -10.35
C ASP A 342 -29.93 30.40 -10.16
N ASP A 343 -30.79 31.15 -10.85
CA ASP A 343 -30.82 32.62 -10.78
C ASP A 343 -32.25 33.14 -11.01
N TRP A 344 -32.99 33.23 -9.91
CA TRP A 344 -34.38 33.69 -9.90
C TRP A 344 -34.51 35.13 -10.39
N SER A 345 -33.46 35.96 -10.27
CA SER A 345 -33.47 37.34 -10.75
C SER A 345 -33.53 37.43 -12.28
N MET A 346 -33.06 36.38 -12.96
CA MET A 346 -33.15 36.18 -14.40
C MET A 346 -34.31 35.25 -14.82
N GLY A 347 -35.09 34.76 -13.87
CA GLY A 347 -36.18 33.82 -14.12
C GLY A 347 -35.72 32.39 -14.43
N VAL A 348 -34.54 32.01 -13.97
CA VAL A 348 -33.97 30.65 -14.09
C VAL A 348 -34.17 29.94 -12.75
N TYR A 349 -34.90 28.83 -12.77
CA TYR A 349 -35.24 28.03 -11.58
C TYR A 349 -34.82 26.58 -11.81
N GLU A 350 -33.77 26.14 -11.13
CA GLU A 350 -33.21 24.80 -11.35
C GLU A 350 -33.73 23.78 -10.33
N HIS A 351 -34.05 24.20 -9.11
CA HIS A 351 -34.41 23.28 -8.01
C HIS A 351 -35.92 23.18 -7.85
N VAL A 352 -36.54 22.32 -8.66
CA VAL A 352 -38.00 22.25 -8.81
C VAL A 352 -38.55 20.85 -8.64
N ALA A 353 -39.54 20.69 -7.74
CA ALA A 353 -40.28 19.45 -7.54
C ALA A 353 -41.72 19.55 -8.06
N PHE A 354 -42.15 18.53 -8.81
CA PHE A 354 -43.53 18.40 -9.26
C PHE A 354 -44.47 17.93 -8.13
N LEU A 355 -45.65 18.55 -8.04
CA LEU A 355 -46.70 18.29 -7.07
C LEU A 355 -48.05 18.11 -7.79
N ASN A 356 -48.65 16.92 -7.69
CA ASN A 356 -50.06 16.73 -7.96
C ASN A 356 -50.87 16.95 -6.66
N ALA A 357 -51.60 18.06 -6.54
CA ALA A 357 -52.30 18.36 -5.29
C ALA A 357 -53.41 17.34 -4.98
N GLY A 358 -54.11 16.85 -6.00
CA GLY A 358 -55.19 15.87 -5.85
C GLY A 358 -54.75 14.49 -5.35
N ALA A 359 -53.47 14.14 -5.54
CA ALA A 359 -52.84 12.92 -5.05
C ALA A 359 -52.08 13.10 -3.74
N TYR A 360 -51.91 14.35 -3.26
CA TYR A 360 -51.14 14.65 -2.07
C TYR A 360 -51.84 14.13 -0.81
N ALA A 361 -51.18 13.24 -0.07
CA ALA A 361 -51.74 12.57 1.11
C ALA A 361 -51.19 13.09 2.44
N GLY A 362 -50.44 14.20 2.42
CA GLY A 362 -49.86 14.83 3.61
C GLY A 362 -48.40 14.45 3.89
N GLU A 363 -47.74 13.74 2.97
CA GLU A 363 -46.30 13.52 2.97
C GLU A 363 -45.49 14.83 2.94
N SER A 364 -44.22 14.77 3.34
CA SER A 364 -43.36 15.95 3.38
C SER A 364 -42.67 16.14 2.03
N MET A 365 -42.89 17.28 1.37
CA MET A 365 -42.27 17.68 0.11
C MET A 365 -40.85 18.21 0.36
N ASP A 366 -39.90 17.33 0.64
CA ASP A 366 -38.58 17.73 1.12
C ASP A 366 -37.59 18.00 -0.01
N PHE A 367 -36.61 18.86 0.25
CA PHE A 367 -35.47 19.14 -0.63
C PHE A 367 -34.16 18.98 0.17
N GLY A 368 -33.14 18.41 -0.47
CA GLY A 368 -31.79 18.28 0.09
C GLY A 368 -30.78 19.05 -0.75
N PHE A 369 -29.87 19.73 -0.08
CA PHE A 369 -28.83 20.54 -0.69
C PHE A 369 -27.48 20.31 -0.03
N SER A 370 -26.41 20.22 -0.82
CA SER A 370 -25.05 20.09 -0.31
C SER A 370 -24.15 21.17 -0.91
N TYR A 371 -23.18 21.64 -0.13
CA TYR A 371 -22.15 22.56 -0.60
C TYR A 371 -20.89 21.83 -1.09
N ASP A 372 -20.87 20.51 -0.94
CA ASP A 372 -19.69 19.66 -1.06
C ASP A 372 -19.69 18.87 -2.39
N VAL A 373 -20.82 18.89 -3.10
CA VAL A 373 -21.02 18.11 -4.34
C VAL A 373 -20.57 18.86 -5.60
N ILE A 374 -20.03 18.09 -6.52
CA ILE A 374 -19.62 18.51 -7.86
C ILE A 374 -20.36 17.65 -8.87
N VAL A 375 -21.18 18.26 -9.71
CA VAL A 375 -22.13 17.58 -10.61
C VAL A 375 -21.84 17.83 -12.10
N ASN A 376 -20.96 18.79 -12.41
CA ASN A 376 -20.62 19.17 -13.77
C ASN A 376 -19.11 19.35 -14.01
N ASP A 377 -18.74 19.49 -15.28
CA ASP A 377 -17.36 19.66 -15.76
C ASP A 377 -16.94 21.13 -15.93
N ILE A 378 -17.73 22.08 -15.39
CA ILE A 378 -17.46 23.53 -15.50
C ILE A 378 -16.32 23.94 -14.54
N GLY A 379 -15.06 23.73 -14.92
CA GLY A 379 -13.93 24.10 -14.07
C GLY A 379 -13.58 25.60 -14.04
N THR A 380 -14.00 26.37 -15.06
CA THR A 380 -13.45 27.72 -15.30
C THR A 380 -14.12 28.85 -14.51
N THR A 381 -15.34 28.64 -14.03
CA THR A 381 -16.16 29.61 -13.30
C THR A 381 -16.74 28.96 -12.05
N ALA A 382 -17.06 29.76 -11.03
CA ALA A 382 -17.76 29.31 -9.83
C ALA A 382 -19.27 29.10 -10.09
N ALA A 383 -19.61 28.42 -11.19
CA ALA A 383 -20.98 27.99 -11.48
C ALA A 383 -21.47 27.01 -10.40
N GLN A 384 -22.79 26.98 -10.15
CA GLN A 384 -23.38 26.01 -9.23
C GLN A 384 -22.95 24.58 -9.58
N GLY A 385 -22.69 23.76 -8.55
CA GLY A 385 -22.32 22.36 -8.75
C GLY A 385 -20.95 22.12 -9.40
N SER A 386 -20.10 23.14 -9.53
CA SER A 386 -18.78 23.02 -10.15
C SER A 386 -17.64 22.85 -9.14
N LEU A 387 -16.48 22.32 -9.56
CA LEU A 387 -15.29 22.21 -8.70
C LEU A 387 -14.85 23.57 -8.14
N HIS A 388 -14.91 24.64 -8.94
CA HIS A 388 -14.60 25.99 -8.46
C HIS A 388 -15.60 26.43 -7.40
N ARG A 389 -16.89 26.10 -7.56
CA ARG A 389 -17.89 26.41 -6.54
C ARG A 389 -17.65 25.63 -5.25
N PHE A 390 -17.33 24.34 -5.33
CA PHE A 390 -16.93 23.56 -4.15
C PHE A 390 -15.77 24.23 -3.41
N LEU A 391 -14.69 24.58 -4.11
CA LEU A 391 -13.54 25.24 -3.50
C LEU A 391 -13.91 26.59 -2.88
N THR A 392 -14.75 27.39 -3.57
CA THR A 392 -15.24 28.66 -3.02
C THR A 392 -16.09 28.44 -1.77
N ASN A 393 -16.98 27.45 -1.77
CA ASN A 393 -17.77 27.12 -0.58
C ASN A 393 -16.86 26.72 0.58
N ALA A 394 -15.84 25.92 0.30
CA ALA A 394 -14.95 25.38 1.30
C ALA A 394 -14.05 26.47 1.97
N GLU A 395 -13.78 27.57 1.28
CA GLU A 395 -13.15 28.77 1.88
C GLU A 395 -14.07 29.51 2.88
N HIS A 396 -15.39 29.38 2.75
CA HIS A 396 -16.38 30.21 3.46
C HIS A 396 -17.21 29.44 4.50
N ILE A 397 -17.21 28.10 4.47
CA ILE A 397 -17.91 27.22 5.40
C ILE A 397 -16.93 26.72 6.48
N ALA A 398 -17.39 26.69 7.73
CA ALA A 398 -16.56 26.24 8.84
C ALA A 398 -16.46 24.71 8.89
N GLY A 399 -15.29 24.21 9.31
CA GLY A 399 -15.02 22.78 9.46
C GLY A 399 -14.38 22.16 8.22
N PHE A 400 -14.04 20.88 8.33
CA PHE A 400 -13.43 20.11 7.24
C PHE A 400 -14.42 19.95 6.08
N GLN A 401 -13.91 20.08 4.84
CA GLN A 401 -14.68 19.99 3.61
C GLN A 401 -14.06 18.92 2.72
N GLU A 402 -14.89 18.04 2.16
CA GLU A 402 -14.45 17.00 1.24
C GLU A 402 -15.22 17.10 -0.07
N SER A 403 -14.51 17.07 -1.19
CA SER A 403 -15.15 17.10 -2.50
C SER A 403 -15.90 15.82 -2.78
N ARG A 404 -17.07 15.93 -3.38
CA ARG A 404 -17.83 14.76 -3.81
C ARG A 404 -18.32 14.86 -5.25
N PHE A 405 -17.70 14.08 -6.14
CA PHE A 405 -18.11 14.06 -7.54
C PHE A 405 -19.30 13.13 -7.75
N VAL A 406 -20.44 13.69 -8.15
CA VAL A 406 -21.65 12.98 -8.56
C VAL A 406 -22.04 13.52 -9.94
N MET A 407 -21.22 13.18 -10.93
CA MET A 407 -21.26 13.81 -12.25
C MET A 407 -22.61 13.52 -12.95
N ALA A 408 -23.45 14.55 -13.03
CA ALA A 408 -24.75 14.52 -13.73
C ALA A 408 -24.60 14.80 -15.23
N VAL A 409 -23.36 14.98 -15.71
CA VAL A 409 -23.00 15.13 -17.12
C VAL A 409 -22.14 13.94 -17.58
N PRO A 410 -22.22 13.53 -18.86
CA PRO A 410 -21.38 12.44 -19.36
C PRO A 410 -19.88 12.83 -19.34
N PRO A 411 -18.97 11.83 -19.26
CA PRO A 411 -17.54 12.05 -19.49
C PRO A 411 -17.28 12.82 -20.79
N ASN A 412 -16.36 13.78 -20.75
CA ASN A 412 -16.07 14.67 -21.88
C ASN A 412 -14.78 14.28 -22.64
N THR A 413 -14.00 13.35 -22.11
CA THR A 413 -12.74 12.87 -22.70
C THR A 413 -12.72 11.34 -22.68
N HIS A 414 -12.07 10.71 -23.68
CA HIS A 414 -12.01 9.27 -23.80
C HIS A 414 -10.87 8.80 -24.69
N ASP A 415 -10.50 7.54 -24.55
CA ASP A 415 -9.73 6.79 -25.53
C ASP A 415 -10.33 5.40 -25.77
N ALA A 416 -9.54 4.46 -26.30
CA ALA A 416 -9.99 3.10 -26.55
C ALA A 416 -10.14 2.24 -25.27
N SER A 417 -9.59 2.70 -24.14
CA SER A 417 -9.50 1.99 -22.87
C SER A 417 -10.45 2.50 -21.78
N GLY A 418 -10.96 3.74 -21.91
CA GLY A 418 -11.82 4.34 -20.90
C GLY A 418 -12.34 5.73 -21.27
N GLN A 419 -13.19 6.27 -20.41
CA GLN A 419 -13.77 7.61 -20.50
C GLN A 419 -13.66 8.31 -19.14
N TRP A 420 -13.35 9.60 -19.14
CA TRP A 420 -13.13 10.37 -17.91
C TRP A 420 -13.59 11.83 -18.08
N TRP A 421 -13.67 12.56 -16.98
CA TRP A 421 -13.98 13.99 -16.99
C TRP A 421 -12.70 14.81 -16.90
N LYS A 422 -12.46 15.64 -17.91
CA LYS A 422 -11.41 16.64 -17.92
C LYS A 422 -11.99 18.00 -17.53
N LEU A 423 -11.47 18.59 -16.46
CA LEU A 423 -11.91 19.87 -15.92
C LEU A 423 -10.87 20.94 -16.26
N ASP A 424 -11.26 21.88 -17.13
CA ASP A 424 -10.43 23.04 -17.46
C ASP A 424 -10.49 24.08 -16.34
N LEU A 425 -9.34 24.41 -15.77
CA LEU A 425 -9.20 25.40 -14.70
C LEU A 425 -8.63 26.71 -15.25
N THR A 426 -9.00 27.82 -14.62
CA THR A 426 -8.44 29.17 -14.88
C THR A 426 -7.55 29.67 -13.74
N TYR A 427 -7.35 28.84 -12.72
CA TYR A 427 -6.68 29.16 -11.48
C TYR A 427 -5.92 27.93 -10.95
N ARG A 428 -5.05 28.19 -9.96
CA ARG A 428 -4.41 27.15 -9.13
C ARG A 428 -5.31 26.81 -7.96
N ILE A 429 -5.53 25.53 -7.68
CA ILE A 429 -6.28 25.08 -6.50
C ILE A 429 -5.41 25.33 -5.28
N ASN A 430 -5.87 26.18 -4.37
CA ASN A 430 -5.16 26.45 -3.12
C ASN A 430 -6.01 25.92 -1.96
N SER A 431 -5.37 25.31 -0.96
CA SER A 431 -6.05 25.06 0.31
C SER A 431 -6.33 26.37 1.02
N PHE A 432 -7.42 26.38 1.77
CA PHE A 432 -7.88 27.48 2.62
C PHE A 432 -7.26 27.38 4.02
N ASP A 433 -7.60 28.32 4.91
CA ASP A 433 -7.12 28.38 6.31
C ASP A 433 -7.51 27.16 7.18
N GLY A 434 -8.13 26.11 6.61
CA GLY A 434 -8.43 24.83 7.26
C GLY A 434 -8.18 23.61 6.34
N PRO A 435 -8.12 22.38 6.91
CA PRO A 435 -7.91 21.17 6.13
C PRO A 435 -9.08 20.88 5.18
N PHE A 436 -8.76 20.28 4.03
CA PHE A 436 -9.76 19.83 3.06
C PHE A 436 -9.33 18.55 2.33
N GLY A 437 -10.31 17.81 1.83
CA GLY A 437 -10.12 16.64 0.99
C GLY A 437 -10.52 16.92 -0.45
N LEU A 438 -9.60 16.71 -1.39
CA LEU A 438 -9.92 16.59 -2.80
C LEU A 438 -9.85 15.12 -3.20
N ASN A 439 -11.01 14.49 -3.33
CA ASN A 439 -11.17 13.10 -3.72
C ASN A 439 -11.87 13.02 -5.08
N GLY A 440 -11.15 12.54 -6.09
CA GLY A 440 -11.64 12.40 -7.46
C GLY A 440 -12.49 11.15 -7.73
N THR A 441 -12.88 10.39 -6.71
CA THR A 441 -13.84 9.29 -6.86
C THR A 441 -15.18 9.84 -7.35
N VAL A 442 -15.65 9.31 -8.48
CA VAL A 442 -16.96 9.66 -9.06
C VAL A 442 -18.01 8.64 -8.63
N PHE A 443 -19.17 9.12 -8.20
CA PHE A 443 -20.33 8.29 -7.85
C PHE A 443 -21.42 8.38 -8.91
N ASP A 444 -22.14 7.28 -9.12
CA ASP A 444 -23.33 7.25 -9.96
C ASP A 444 -24.45 8.10 -9.34
N ASN A 445 -25.11 8.93 -10.16
CA ASN A 445 -26.12 9.88 -9.68
C ASN A 445 -27.50 9.22 -9.40
N ILE A 446 -27.64 7.92 -9.61
CA ILE A 446 -28.86 7.14 -9.34
C ILE A 446 -28.61 6.14 -8.20
N SER A 447 -27.53 5.38 -8.22
CA SER A 447 -27.23 4.36 -7.20
C SER A 447 -26.32 4.84 -6.09
N LEU A 448 -25.59 5.95 -6.29
CA LEU A 448 -24.53 6.44 -5.40
C LEU A 448 -23.39 5.44 -5.16
N SER A 449 -23.27 4.42 -6.01
CA SER A 449 -22.10 3.53 -6.02
C SER A 449 -20.93 4.19 -6.76
N PRO A 450 -19.67 3.85 -6.43
CA PRO A 450 -18.52 4.28 -7.23
C PRO A 450 -18.71 3.92 -8.70
N ARG A 451 -18.36 4.86 -9.58
CA ARG A 451 -18.45 4.73 -11.03
C ARG A 451 -17.05 4.66 -11.60
N ASP A 452 -16.77 3.55 -12.28
CA ASP A 452 -15.52 3.32 -12.99
C ASP A 452 -15.79 3.37 -14.51
N THR A 453 -15.69 4.56 -15.08
CA THR A 453 -15.78 4.79 -16.52
C THR A 453 -14.42 4.77 -17.21
N ASN A 454 -13.32 4.86 -16.46
CA ASN A 454 -11.95 4.81 -16.93
C ASN A 454 -11.21 3.57 -16.42
N PRO A 455 -11.69 2.35 -16.71
CA PRO A 455 -11.19 1.14 -16.06
C PRO A 455 -9.74 0.84 -16.41
N GLY A 456 -9.03 0.23 -15.48
CA GLY A 456 -7.66 -0.24 -15.63
C GLY A 456 -6.68 0.50 -14.74
N TYR A 457 -5.42 0.11 -14.87
CA TYR A 457 -4.37 0.45 -13.92
C TYR A 457 -3.11 0.91 -14.63
N VAL A 458 -2.29 1.67 -13.94
CA VAL A 458 -0.92 2.01 -14.31
C VAL A 458 0.01 1.09 -13.55
N SER A 459 0.83 0.37 -14.30
CA SER A 459 1.81 -0.59 -13.77
C SER A 459 3.18 -0.37 -14.44
N TYR A 460 4.14 -1.20 -14.06
CA TYR A 460 5.47 -1.23 -14.61
C TYR A 460 5.79 -2.61 -15.17
N ASP A 461 6.22 -2.66 -16.43
CA ASP A 461 6.66 -3.89 -17.08
C ASP A 461 8.17 -4.03 -16.90
N LYS A 462 8.58 -4.97 -16.03
CA LYS A 462 9.98 -5.20 -15.66
C LYS A 462 10.82 -5.80 -16.80
N ASP A 463 10.19 -6.52 -17.73
CA ASP A 463 10.87 -7.14 -18.87
C ASP A 463 11.10 -6.14 -20.01
N LEU A 464 10.15 -5.20 -20.18
CA LEU A 464 10.25 -4.14 -21.18
C LEU A 464 10.83 -2.84 -20.62
N HIS A 465 11.09 -2.80 -19.31
CA HIS A 465 11.52 -1.64 -18.54
C HIS A 465 10.70 -0.39 -18.92
N ARG A 466 9.39 -0.41 -18.67
CA ARG A 466 8.54 0.74 -18.98
C ARG A 466 7.25 0.76 -18.20
N MET A 467 6.75 1.96 -17.95
CA MET A 467 5.38 2.17 -17.50
C MET A 467 4.38 1.70 -18.58
N VAL A 468 3.33 1.00 -18.14
CA VAL A 468 2.28 0.44 -18.98
C VAL A 468 0.90 0.68 -18.36
N ALA A 469 -0.12 0.83 -19.21
CA ALA A 469 -1.51 0.74 -18.79
C ALA A 469 -1.99 -0.71 -18.97
N VAL A 470 -2.56 -1.29 -17.92
CA VAL A 470 -2.99 -2.70 -17.87
C VAL A 470 -4.46 -2.81 -17.45
N ALA A 471 -5.10 -3.91 -17.82
CA ALA A 471 -6.50 -4.15 -17.48
C ALA A 471 -6.70 -4.75 -16.08
N THR A 472 -5.67 -5.40 -15.53
CA THR A 472 -5.69 -6.11 -14.25
C THR A 472 -4.62 -5.54 -13.31
N PRO A 473 -4.88 -5.49 -11.98
CA PRO A 473 -3.93 -4.98 -11.00
C PRO A 473 -2.92 -6.05 -10.59
N ASP A 474 -2.28 -6.70 -11.55
CA ASP A 474 -1.27 -7.71 -11.23
C ASP A 474 -0.06 -7.03 -10.61
N ALA A 475 0.22 -7.38 -9.35
CA ALA A 475 1.33 -6.83 -8.58
C ALA A 475 2.67 -7.19 -9.22
N VAL A 476 3.62 -6.26 -9.12
CA VAL A 476 4.97 -6.39 -9.70
C VAL A 476 5.98 -6.58 -8.57
N PRO A 477 6.76 -7.67 -8.57
CA PRO A 477 7.86 -7.84 -7.62
C PRO A 477 8.87 -6.70 -7.72
N VAL A 478 9.22 -6.14 -6.57
CA VAL A 478 10.20 -5.07 -6.38
C VAL A 478 11.06 -5.38 -5.16
N GLY A 479 12.31 -4.92 -5.20
CA GLY A 479 13.26 -5.25 -4.15
C GLY A 479 13.62 -6.74 -4.12
N THR A 480 14.12 -7.19 -2.99
CA THR A 480 14.71 -8.53 -2.81
C THR A 480 14.26 -9.21 -1.51
N GLY A 481 13.30 -8.62 -0.80
CA GLY A 481 12.76 -9.18 0.43
C GLY A 481 13.78 -9.41 1.56
N PRO A 482 13.38 -10.14 2.60
CA PRO A 482 14.24 -10.61 3.68
C PRO A 482 15.40 -11.52 3.25
N ASP A 483 15.23 -12.33 2.21
CA ASP A 483 16.25 -13.28 1.74
C ASP A 483 17.37 -12.62 0.90
N GLY A 484 17.14 -11.40 0.40
CA GLY A 484 18.10 -10.62 -0.37
C GLY A 484 18.25 -11.09 -1.82
N ARG A 485 17.27 -11.82 -2.36
CA ARG A 485 17.23 -12.34 -3.73
C ARG A 485 16.02 -11.76 -4.46
N GLU A 486 16.20 -11.38 -5.72
CA GLU A 486 15.10 -10.91 -6.57
C GLU A 486 14.28 -12.08 -7.14
N ASP A 487 13.03 -11.80 -7.50
CA ASP A 487 12.06 -12.72 -8.09
C ASP A 487 11.76 -13.95 -7.23
N THR A 488 11.75 -13.74 -5.91
CA THR A 488 11.36 -14.75 -4.94
C THR A 488 9.99 -14.45 -4.33
N ALA A 489 9.50 -15.35 -3.48
CA ALA A 489 8.14 -15.24 -2.93
C ALA A 489 8.01 -14.19 -1.82
N ASP A 490 9.13 -13.74 -1.24
CA ASP A 490 9.20 -12.74 -0.18
C ASP A 490 9.60 -11.34 -0.66
N ASP A 491 9.73 -11.16 -1.98
CA ASP A 491 9.88 -9.85 -2.61
C ASP A 491 8.73 -8.92 -2.20
N ASP A 492 9.09 -7.65 -2.00
CA ASP A 492 8.09 -6.60 -1.87
C ASP A 492 7.32 -6.44 -3.19
N LEU A 493 6.08 -5.96 -3.10
CA LEU A 493 5.21 -5.84 -4.26
C LEU A 493 4.81 -4.39 -4.50
N PHE A 494 5.00 -3.93 -5.73
CA PHE A 494 4.37 -2.74 -6.26
C PHE A 494 2.96 -3.08 -6.74
N ILE A 495 1.97 -2.37 -6.22
CA ILE A 495 0.56 -2.54 -6.54
C ILE A 495 0.17 -1.51 -7.62
N PRO A 496 -0.33 -1.93 -8.79
CA PRO A 496 -0.76 -1.03 -9.84
C PRO A 496 -1.79 0.01 -9.38
N VAL A 497 -1.66 1.23 -9.89
CA VAL A 497 -2.48 2.38 -9.48
C VAL A 497 -3.68 2.53 -10.42
N ASN A 498 -4.89 2.70 -9.89
CA ASN A 498 -6.09 2.93 -10.69
C ASN A 498 -5.93 4.14 -11.62
N LYS A 499 -6.47 4.06 -12.83
CA LYS A 499 -6.65 5.24 -13.68
C LYS A 499 -7.78 6.12 -13.09
N PRO A 500 -7.52 7.42 -12.81
CA PRO A 500 -8.51 8.32 -12.23
C PRO A 500 -9.68 8.65 -13.18
N GLU A 501 -10.84 8.97 -12.59
CA GLU A 501 -12.01 9.46 -13.32
C GLU A 501 -11.95 10.98 -13.59
N ILE A 502 -11.18 11.71 -12.78
CA ILE A 502 -11.06 13.17 -12.82
C ILE A 502 -9.66 13.56 -13.29
N GLU A 503 -9.59 14.28 -14.41
CA GLU A 503 -8.39 14.93 -14.92
C GLU A 503 -8.49 16.45 -14.73
N LEU A 504 -7.52 17.06 -14.06
CA LEU A 504 -7.45 18.50 -13.86
C LEU A 504 -6.48 19.15 -14.87
N ASN A 505 -6.96 20.14 -15.62
CA ASN A 505 -6.18 20.82 -16.66
C ASN A 505 -6.03 22.33 -16.33
N PRO A 506 -4.88 22.78 -15.81
CA PRO A 506 -4.68 24.17 -15.39
C PRO A 506 -4.34 25.12 -16.54
N PRO A 507 -4.40 26.46 -16.30
CA PRO A 507 -3.88 27.43 -17.26
C PRO A 507 -2.35 27.35 -17.35
N THR A 508 -1.79 27.87 -18.44
CA THR A 508 -0.35 27.77 -18.76
C THR A 508 0.55 28.45 -17.74
N GLY A 509 1.63 27.76 -17.32
CA GLY A 509 2.71 28.33 -16.53
C GLY A 509 2.47 28.41 -15.02
N ASN A 510 1.33 27.92 -14.51
CA ASN A 510 1.05 27.84 -13.08
C ASN A 510 1.25 26.40 -12.57
N GLY A 511 1.44 26.23 -11.26
CA GLY A 511 1.23 24.95 -10.58
C GLY A 511 -0.26 24.59 -10.49
N LEU A 512 -0.58 23.33 -10.15
CA LEU A 512 -1.96 22.84 -10.13
C LEU A 512 -2.60 22.94 -8.73
N ILE A 513 -1.97 22.36 -7.70
CA ILE A 513 -2.47 22.32 -6.32
C ILE A 513 -1.43 22.91 -5.35
N GLU A 514 -1.90 23.66 -4.36
CA GLU A 514 -1.12 24.16 -3.22
C GLU A 514 -1.80 23.80 -1.90
N LEU A 515 -1.11 23.07 -1.03
CA LEU A 515 -1.63 22.58 0.25
C LEU A 515 -0.96 23.34 1.40
N LYS A 516 -1.71 24.18 2.11
CA LYS A 516 -1.27 25.08 3.20
C LYS A 516 -1.79 24.69 4.58
N SER A 517 -2.67 23.70 4.65
CA SER A 517 -3.35 23.31 5.89
C SER A 517 -3.09 21.86 6.24
N ALA A 518 -2.59 21.63 7.45
CA ALA A 518 -2.26 20.30 7.94
C ALA A 518 -3.50 19.41 8.02
N GLY A 519 -3.36 18.12 7.66
CA GLY A 519 -4.48 17.18 7.57
C GLY A 519 -5.29 17.26 6.27
N SER A 520 -4.85 18.04 5.28
CA SER A 520 -5.46 18.02 3.94
C SER A 520 -5.01 16.80 3.15
N TYR A 521 -5.82 16.35 2.19
CA TYR A 521 -5.43 15.28 1.29
C TYR A 521 -5.92 15.47 -0.14
N VAL A 522 -5.22 14.79 -1.05
CA VAL A 522 -5.54 14.71 -2.47
C VAL A 522 -5.53 13.24 -2.88
N SER A 523 -6.62 12.79 -3.50
CA SER A 523 -6.80 11.40 -3.87
C SER A 523 -7.56 11.22 -5.18
N ASP A 524 -7.25 10.13 -5.91
CA ASP A 524 -8.03 9.67 -7.07
C ASP A 524 -8.17 10.71 -8.20
N ILE A 525 -7.11 11.51 -8.43
CA ILE A 525 -7.07 12.51 -9.50
C ILE A 525 -5.88 12.31 -10.43
N ALA A 526 -6.04 12.73 -11.68
CA ALA A 526 -4.94 12.93 -12.62
C ALA A 526 -4.74 14.43 -12.88
N GLY A 527 -3.50 14.85 -13.11
CA GLY A 527 -3.23 16.24 -13.46
C GLY A 527 -1.79 16.52 -13.84
N TYR A 528 -1.60 17.60 -14.59
CA TYR A 528 -0.30 18.09 -15.03
C TYR A 528 -0.31 19.62 -15.02
N SER A 529 0.87 20.26 -15.03
CA SER A 529 0.97 21.72 -14.95
C SER A 529 2.24 22.26 -15.60
N GLY A 530 2.35 23.59 -15.68
CA GLY A 530 3.58 24.28 -16.11
C GLY A 530 4.57 24.55 -14.98
N GLY A 531 4.09 24.65 -13.73
CA GLY A 531 4.92 24.63 -12.50
C GLY A 531 4.76 23.29 -11.77
N SER A 532 4.98 23.27 -10.45
CA SER A 532 4.79 22.07 -9.62
C SER A 532 3.33 21.59 -9.65
N VAL A 533 3.08 20.31 -9.92
CA VAL A 533 1.71 19.78 -9.97
C VAL A 533 1.07 19.87 -8.60
N ILE A 534 1.76 19.37 -7.57
CA ILE A 534 1.34 19.51 -6.18
C ILE A 534 2.45 20.20 -5.40
N GLU A 535 2.11 21.24 -4.66
CA GLU A 535 3.01 21.88 -3.70
C GLU A 535 2.43 21.72 -2.30
N SER A 536 3.23 21.20 -1.38
CA SER A 536 2.89 21.10 0.03
C SER A 536 3.70 22.13 0.83
N LEU A 537 2.99 22.98 1.57
CA LEU A 537 3.50 24.01 2.46
C LEU A 537 3.21 23.69 3.94
N ALA A 538 2.58 22.54 4.22
CA ALA A 538 2.07 22.15 5.53
C ALA A 538 2.38 20.68 5.85
N PRO A 539 2.41 20.31 7.14
CA PRO A 539 2.65 18.94 7.55
C PRO A 539 1.39 18.07 7.48
N ASP A 540 1.53 16.76 7.69
CA ASP A 540 0.43 15.80 7.83
C ASP A 540 -0.53 15.79 6.63
N ILE A 541 0.03 15.89 5.42
CA ILE A 541 -0.66 15.81 4.13
C ILE A 541 -0.61 14.40 3.59
N LEU A 542 -1.73 13.91 3.04
CA LEU A 542 -1.81 12.66 2.30
C LEU A 542 -2.03 12.92 0.80
N ILE A 543 -1.20 12.31 -0.04
CA ILE A 543 -1.39 12.25 -1.49
C ILE A 543 -1.47 10.78 -1.88
N GLU A 544 -2.59 10.32 -2.41
CA GLU A 544 -2.78 8.89 -2.71
C GLU A 544 -3.55 8.61 -4.00
N ARG A 545 -3.28 7.48 -4.67
CA ARG A 545 -4.01 7.09 -5.89
C ARG A 545 -4.04 8.17 -6.98
N CYS A 546 -2.97 8.95 -7.09
CA CYS A 546 -2.90 10.07 -8.01
C CYS A 546 -1.99 9.78 -9.21
N LEU A 547 -2.36 10.30 -10.39
CA LEU A 547 -1.50 10.36 -11.58
C LEU A 547 -0.98 11.79 -11.79
N ILE A 548 0.28 12.00 -11.47
CA ILE A 548 0.91 13.33 -11.33
C ILE A 548 1.86 13.57 -12.50
N GLY A 549 1.67 14.68 -13.20
CA GLY A 549 2.44 15.05 -14.40
C GLY A 549 1.94 14.38 -15.69
N MET A 550 0.79 13.70 -15.64
CA MET A 550 0.21 12.97 -16.76
C MET A 550 -1.31 13.08 -16.82
N THR A 551 -1.91 12.61 -17.90
CA THR A 551 -3.37 12.56 -18.12
C THR A 551 -4.01 11.34 -17.44
N ALA A 552 -5.33 11.32 -17.31
CA ALA A 552 -6.06 10.22 -16.65
C ALA A 552 -5.95 8.86 -17.39
N ASN A 553 -5.53 8.86 -18.65
CA ASN A 553 -5.21 7.63 -19.38
C ASN A 553 -3.73 7.21 -19.30
N ALA A 554 -2.99 7.77 -18.35
CA ALA A 554 -1.58 7.47 -18.10
C ALA A 554 -0.63 7.78 -19.28
N THR A 555 -0.96 8.81 -20.07
CA THR A 555 -0.12 9.27 -21.17
C THR A 555 0.46 10.66 -20.89
N PRO A 556 1.57 11.04 -21.54
CA PRO A 556 2.07 12.41 -21.44
C PRO A 556 1.04 13.40 -22.01
N PRO A 557 0.90 14.61 -21.43
CA PRO A 557 -0.04 15.62 -21.92
C PRO A 557 0.24 16.08 -23.38
N GLU A 558 -0.84 16.38 -24.13
CA GLU A 558 -0.81 16.69 -25.58
C GLU A 558 0.06 17.90 -25.94
N GLY A 559 1.07 17.70 -26.80
CA GLY A 559 2.00 18.75 -27.25
C GLY A 559 3.47 18.42 -27.00
N GLY A 560 3.75 17.35 -26.25
CA GLY A 560 5.09 16.93 -25.90
C GLY A 560 5.89 17.99 -25.13
N TYR A 561 7.15 17.68 -24.84
CA TYR A 561 8.05 18.46 -23.98
C TYR A 561 8.30 19.92 -24.42
N ALA A 562 7.89 20.30 -25.63
CA ALA A 562 8.24 21.58 -26.25
C ALA A 562 7.29 22.74 -25.91
N THR A 563 6.29 22.55 -25.05
CA THR A 563 5.36 23.62 -24.66
C THR A 563 5.30 23.78 -23.15
N SER A 564 5.33 25.04 -22.67
CA SER A 564 5.32 25.44 -21.26
C SER A 564 4.04 25.09 -20.48
N LYS A 565 3.16 24.27 -21.06
CA LYS A 565 1.93 23.74 -20.44
C LYS A 565 2.11 22.34 -19.85
N ASN A 566 3.10 21.58 -20.33
CA ASN A 566 3.09 20.11 -20.29
C ASN A 566 4.34 19.48 -19.68
N SER A 567 5.18 20.31 -19.09
CA SER A 567 6.49 19.95 -18.59
C SER A 567 6.57 20.52 -17.18
N ALA A 568 5.74 19.98 -16.27
CA ALA A 568 5.71 20.44 -14.90
C ALA A 568 7.15 20.55 -14.39
N ASP A 569 7.53 21.71 -13.86
CA ASP A 569 8.86 21.87 -13.28
C ASP A 569 9.07 20.72 -12.29
N GLU A 570 8.12 20.50 -11.38
CA GLU A 570 8.15 19.40 -10.43
C GLU A 570 6.83 18.61 -10.43
N GLY A 571 6.87 17.32 -10.11
CA GLY A 571 5.64 16.57 -9.83
C GLY A 571 5.07 17.00 -8.48
N ILE A 572 5.83 16.76 -7.42
CA ILE A 572 5.49 17.17 -6.05
C ILE A 572 6.63 17.99 -5.45
N ASN A 573 6.31 19.10 -4.78
CA ASN A 573 7.27 19.90 -4.05
C ASN A 573 6.87 20.06 -2.57
N PHE A 574 7.68 19.52 -1.67
CA PHE A 574 7.55 19.64 -0.23
C PHE A 574 8.46 20.76 0.29
N ASN A 575 7.85 21.87 0.70
CA ASN A 575 8.54 23.08 1.17
C ASN A 575 8.91 23.02 2.68
N LYS A 576 9.50 24.11 3.18
CA LYS A 576 10.15 24.26 4.51
C LYS A 576 9.29 23.95 5.77
N ASN A 577 8.03 23.54 5.67
CA ASN A 577 7.23 23.11 6.82
C ASN A 577 6.41 21.85 6.52
N ALA A 578 6.79 21.11 5.49
CA ALA A 578 5.99 20.04 4.92
C ALA A 578 6.36 18.67 5.53
N ALA A 579 6.37 18.59 6.86
CA ALA A 579 6.78 17.39 7.61
C ALA A 579 5.70 16.31 7.69
N ASN A 580 6.06 15.05 7.92
CA ASN A 580 5.16 13.91 8.08
C ASN A 580 4.18 13.69 6.91
N ASN A 581 4.54 14.15 5.71
CA ASN A 581 3.67 14.00 4.56
C ASN A 581 3.81 12.60 3.95
N THR A 582 2.70 12.02 3.53
CA THR A 582 2.65 10.69 2.92
C THR A 582 2.27 10.81 1.45
N VAL A 583 3.04 10.16 0.58
CA VAL A 583 2.68 9.90 -0.81
C VAL A 583 2.59 8.40 -0.99
N ARG A 584 1.42 7.89 -1.37
CA ARG A 584 1.27 6.45 -1.58
C ARG A 584 0.45 6.07 -2.80
N ASP A 585 0.64 4.87 -3.31
CA ASP A 585 -0.17 4.30 -4.39
C ASP A 585 -0.31 5.26 -5.58
N SER A 586 0.76 5.97 -5.94
CA SER A 586 0.69 7.10 -6.89
C SER A 586 1.77 7.01 -7.95
N VAL A 587 1.49 7.59 -9.11
CA VAL A 587 2.44 7.65 -10.22
C VAL A 587 2.83 9.09 -10.47
N ILE A 588 4.12 9.36 -10.53
CA ILE A 588 4.70 10.67 -10.85
C ILE A 588 5.50 10.49 -12.12
N ALA A 589 5.09 11.11 -13.23
CA ALA A 589 5.81 10.95 -14.48
C ALA A 589 5.85 12.20 -15.34
N PHE A 590 6.75 12.16 -16.31
CA PHE A 590 6.83 13.13 -17.41
C PHE A 590 7.07 14.58 -16.97
N THR A 591 7.67 14.78 -15.79
CA THR A 591 8.07 16.11 -15.31
C THR A 591 9.32 16.60 -16.04
N LYS A 592 9.45 17.92 -16.16
CA LYS A 592 10.60 18.59 -16.80
C LYS A 592 11.83 18.51 -15.90
N HIS A 593 11.69 18.96 -14.66
CA HIS A 593 12.74 18.88 -13.65
C HIS A 593 12.46 17.66 -12.78
N THR A 594 12.27 17.84 -11.47
CA THR A 594 12.28 16.75 -10.51
C THR A 594 10.94 16.03 -10.47
N GLY A 595 10.93 14.73 -10.23
CA GLY A 595 9.67 14.02 -9.92
C GLY A 595 9.13 14.51 -8.58
N THR A 596 9.94 14.46 -7.53
CA THR A 596 9.60 15.00 -6.22
C THR A 596 10.79 15.68 -5.54
N THR A 597 10.55 16.85 -4.95
CA THR A 597 11.54 17.62 -4.19
C THR A 597 11.12 17.70 -2.73
N LEU A 598 12.05 17.41 -1.81
CA LEU A 598 11.90 17.70 -0.38
C LEU A 598 12.99 18.70 0.03
N VAL A 599 12.60 19.86 0.56
CA VAL A 599 13.57 20.85 1.07
C VAL A 599 13.72 20.75 2.59
N ASP A 600 14.79 21.35 3.12
CA ASP A 600 15.02 21.51 4.57
C ASP A 600 13.73 21.94 5.30
N GLY A 601 13.22 21.09 6.20
CA GLY A 601 11.97 21.25 6.93
C GLY A 601 10.83 20.31 6.53
N ALA A 602 10.97 19.51 5.46
CA ALA A 602 10.03 18.47 5.05
C ALA A 602 10.40 17.08 5.62
N GLU A 603 10.57 16.99 6.94
CA GLU A 603 11.10 15.80 7.62
C GLU A 603 10.02 14.74 7.87
N GLY A 604 10.41 13.47 7.97
CA GLY A 604 9.49 12.39 8.37
C GLY A 604 8.47 11.98 7.30
N CYS A 605 8.70 12.36 6.04
CA CYS A 605 7.82 11.97 4.94
C CYS A 605 7.93 10.47 4.61
N LEU A 606 6.84 9.88 4.13
CA LEU A 606 6.75 8.48 3.69
C LEU A 606 6.31 8.42 2.24
N PHE A 607 7.12 7.81 1.38
CA PHE A 607 6.78 7.45 0.00
C PHE A 607 6.64 5.94 -0.10
N GLU A 608 5.45 5.46 -0.39
CA GLU A 608 5.16 4.03 -0.38
C GLU A 608 4.41 3.62 -1.64
N ASN A 609 4.83 2.55 -2.32
CA ASN A 609 4.15 2.08 -3.52
C ASN A 609 3.99 3.19 -4.58
N ILE A 610 5.06 3.98 -4.81
CA ILE A 610 5.06 5.02 -5.84
C ILE A 610 5.84 4.59 -7.08
N LEU A 611 5.39 5.02 -8.26
CA LEU A 611 6.14 4.89 -9.51
C LEU A 611 6.59 6.28 -9.97
N VAL A 612 7.89 6.55 -9.95
CA VAL A 612 8.49 7.77 -10.51
C VAL A 612 9.12 7.42 -11.85
N TYR A 613 8.57 7.96 -12.95
CA TYR A 613 8.92 7.51 -14.31
C TYR A 613 9.19 8.66 -15.28
N ARG A 614 10.33 8.61 -15.98
CA ARG A 614 10.65 9.60 -17.05
C ARG A 614 10.53 11.05 -16.62
N THR A 615 11.18 11.36 -15.51
CA THR A 615 11.38 12.70 -14.94
C THR A 615 12.79 13.21 -15.26
N ALA A 616 13.13 14.43 -14.83
CA ALA A 616 14.44 15.07 -14.99
C ALA A 616 14.94 15.07 -16.44
N ARG A 617 14.15 15.71 -17.31
CA ARG A 617 14.30 15.72 -18.77
C ARG A 617 14.84 17.04 -19.33
N ASP A 618 15.24 17.96 -18.45
CA ASP A 618 15.79 19.24 -18.86
C ASP A 618 17.26 19.10 -19.29
N PRO A 619 17.62 19.39 -20.57
CA PRO A 619 18.98 19.31 -21.12
C PRO A 619 20.01 20.20 -20.45
N GLU A 620 19.58 21.17 -19.64
CA GLU A 620 20.48 21.99 -18.82
C GLU A 620 21.00 21.24 -17.57
N GLY A 621 20.42 20.08 -17.25
CA GLY A 621 20.81 19.18 -16.17
C GLY A 621 20.50 19.72 -14.78
N GLY A 622 20.91 18.96 -13.75
CA GLY A 622 20.87 19.40 -12.34
C GLY A 622 19.71 18.89 -11.51
N HIS A 623 18.78 18.14 -12.10
CA HIS A 623 17.60 17.58 -11.41
C HIS A 623 17.79 16.10 -11.04
N SER A 624 16.77 15.44 -10.48
CA SER A 624 16.75 13.99 -10.21
C SER A 624 15.31 13.47 -10.24
N ALA A 625 15.06 12.16 -10.14
CA ALA A 625 13.69 11.69 -9.95
C ALA A 625 13.16 12.14 -8.58
N ILE A 626 13.98 11.96 -7.54
CA ILE A 626 13.69 12.40 -6.18
C ILE A 626 14.90 13.19 -5.64
N GLU A 627 14.66 14.42 -5.19
CA GLU A 627 15.66 15.25 -4.51
C GLU A 627 15.34 15.36 -3.03
N VAL A 628 16.29 14.95 -2.18
CA VAL A 628 16.12 14.83 -0.74
C VAL A 628 17.04 15.83 -0.04
N GLY A 629 16.43 16.96 0.33
CA GLY A 629 17.01 18.01 1.18
C GLY A 629 16.46 18.01 2.61
N ALA A 630 15.62 17.03 2.97
CA ALA A 630 15.04 16.87 4.30
C ALA A 630 15.45 15.55 4.98
N SER A 631 15.52 15.56 6.30
CA SER A 631 15.90 14.38 7.07
C SER A 631 14.76 13.35 7.20
N THR A 632 15.12 12.09 7.46
CA THR A 632 14.20 10.99 7.84
C THR A 632 13.07 10.68 6.84
N LEU A 633 13.30 10.85 5.53
CA LEU A 633 12.44 10.32 4.47
C LEU A 633 12.48 8.79 4.45
N GLN A 634 11.32 8.15 4.27
CA GLN A 634 11.19 6.72 4.02
C GLN A 634 10.65 6.48 2.61
N ILE A 635 11.28 5.59 1.84
CA ILE A 635 10.83 5.14 0.53
C ILE A 635 10.72 3.63 0.54
N ASP A 636 9.51 3.09 0.35
CA ASP A 636 9.24 1.66 0.41
C ASP A 636 8.47 1.17 -0.82
N ARG A 637 8.77 -0.06 -1.25
CA ARG A 637 8.00 -0.81 -2.25
C ARG A 637 7.73 -0.01 -3.53
N SER A 638 8.70 0.81 -3.92
CA SER A 638 8.53 1.83 -4.96
C SER A 638 9.39 1.54 -6.18
N ILE A 639 9.02 2.12 -7.32
CA ILE A 639 9.75 2.02 -8.58
C ILE A 639 10.21 3.41 -9.00
N ILE A 640 11.52 3.57 -9.22
CA ILE A 640 12.12 4.81 -9.71
C ILE A 640 12.89 4.49 -10.98
N ALA A 641 12.34 4.89 -12.12
CA ALA A 641 12.86 4.42 -13.41
C ALA A 641 12.91 5.49 -14.50
N HIS A 642 13.91 5.36 -15.37
CA HIS A 642 14.08 6.17 -16.57
C HIS A 642 14.19 7.69 -16.33
N THR A 643 14.98 8.18 -15.39
CA THR A 643 15.41 9.58 -15.49
C THR A 643 16.11 9.82 -16.82
N ASP A 644 15.78 10.91 -17.51
CA ASP A 644 16.31 11.14 -18.85
C ASP A 644 17.76 11.64 -18.82
N GLU A 645 18.20 12.32 -17.74
CA GLU A 645 19.52 12.98 -17.71
C GLU A 645 20.35 12.82 -16.44
N THR A 646 19.77 12.33 -15.34
CA THR A 646 20.36 12.52 -14.00
C THR A 646 20.12 11.34 -13.06
N ASP A 647 20.43 11.52 -11.78
CA ASP A 647 20.34 10.50 -10.74
C ASP A 647 18.88 10.13 -10.45
N ALA A 648 18.62 8.88 -10.06
CA ALA A 648 17.28 8.49 -9.63
C ALA A 648 16.94 9.19 -8.31
N ILE A 649 17.78 9.02 -7.28
CA ILE A 649 17.60 9.64 -5.97
C ILE A 649 18.85 10.41 -5.59
N ARG A 650 18.73 11.72 -5.36
CA ARG A 650 19.81 12.59 -4.89
C ARG A 650 19.57 13.05 -3.46
N ILE A 651 20.51 12.76 -2.56
CA ILE A 651 20.42 13.05 -1.12
C ILE A 651 21.50 14.07 -0.73
N SER A 652 21.08 15.22 -0.19
CA SER A 652 21.97 16.29 0.24
C SER A 652 21.45 16.97 1.49
N LEU A 653 22.00 16.60 2.66
CA LEU A 653 21.55 17.03 3.99
C LEU A 653 22.66 17.79 4.76
N PRO A 654 23.13 18.94 4.28
CA PRO A 654 24.27 19.66 4.87
C PRO A 654 24.00 20.04 6.33
N GLY A 655 24.91 19.64 7.22
CA GLY A 655 24.87 20.03 8.64
C GLY A 655 24.00 19.16 9.53
N THR A 656 23.46 18.05 9.02
CA THR A 656 22.72 17.04 9.79
C THR A 656 23.67 16.05 10.49
N GLY A 657 23.17 15.40 11.56
CA GLY A 657 23.93 14.44 12.38
C GLY A 657 23.38 13.02 12.29
N ARG A 658 23.95 12.05 13.02
CA ARG A 658 23.45 10.66 13.03
C ARG A 658 21.97 10.58 13.45
N GLY A 659 21.20 9.68 12.84
CA GLY A 659 19.76 9.50 13.04
C GLY A 659 18.85 10.22 12.05
N SER A 660 19.42 10.97 11.10
CA SER A 660 18.67 11.86 10.20
C SER A 660 18.63 11.38 8.74
N GLY A 661 19.29 10.28 8.40
CA GLY A 661 19.40 9.81 7.03
C GLY A 661 18.09 9.21 6.49
N PRO A 662 17.85 9.27 5.18
CA PRO A 662 16.73 8.58 4.55
C PRO A 662 16.83 7.06 4.65
N LYS A 663 15.69 6.38 4.60
CA LYS A 663 15.58 4.93 4.50
C LYS A 663 14.92 4.56 3.19
N ILE A 664 15.56 3.68 2.43
CA ILE A 664 15.08 3.20 1.13
C ILE A 664 15.03 1.68 1.21
N SER A 665 13.85 1.09 1.06
CA SER A 665 13.63 -0.35 1.21
C SER A 665 12.77 -0.93 0.10
N GLY A 666 12.98 -2.22 -0.22
CA GLY A 666 12.02 -2.99 -1.02
C GLY A 666 11.74 -2.39 -2.40
N SER A 667 12.65 -1.59 -2.95
CA SER A 667 12.37 -0.74 -4.11
C SER A 667 13.17 -1.17 -5.33
N LEU A 668 12.65 -0.86 -6.51
CA LEU A 668 13.31 -1.06 -7.81
C LEU A 668 13.78 0.29 -8.37
N ILE A 669 15.08 0.41 -8.62
CA ILE A 669 15.71 1.63 -9.13
C ILE A 669 16.50 1.28 -10.38
N GLU A 670 15.98 1.62 -11.56
CA GLU A 670 16.59 1.16 -12.81
C GLU A 670 16.49 2.10 -14.00
N MET A 671 17.36 1.86 -14.99
CA MET A 671 17.35 2.57 -16.29
C MET A 671 17.49 4.09 -16.19
N ASN A 672 18.05 4.60 -15.08
CA ASN A 672 18.25 6.03 -14.87
C ASN A 672 19.53 6.48 -15.57
N ALA A 673 19.54 7.66 -16.20
CA ALA A 673 20.71 8.11 -16.97
C ALA A 673 21.96 8.40 -16.13
N GLY A 674 21.78 8.73 -14.84
CA GLY A 674 22.87 9.00 -13.88
C GLY A 674 23.09 7.87 -12.87
N PHE A 675 23.39 8.24 -11.63
CA PHE A 675 23.51 7.29 -10.52
C PHE A 675 22.13 6.72 -10.16
N GLY A 676 22.07 5.49 -9.64
CA GLY A 676 20.85 5.01 -8.97
C GLY A 676 20.54 5.88 -7.75
N ILE A 677 21.48 5.96 -6.82
CA ILE A 677 21.39 6.80 -5.62
C ILE A 677 22.68 7.59 -5.43
N SER A 678 22.59 8.92 -5.26
CA SER A 678 23.72 9.79 -4.94
C SER A 678 23.59 10.40 -3.53
N ILE A 679 24.51 10.02 -2.64
CA ILE A 679 24.58 10.50 -1.25
C ILE A 679 25.71 11.52 -1.18
N LEU A 680 25.36 12.81 -1.25
CA LEU A 680 26.36 13.87 -1.38
C LEU A 680 26.82 14.42 -0.04
N GLN A 681 25.93 14.66 0.91
CA GLN A 681 26.26 15.23 2.23
C GLN A 681 25.23 14.76 3.26
N ALA A 682 25.12 13.45 3.47
CA ALA A 682 24.14 12.89 4.39
C ALA A 682 24.71 11.72 5.18
N PRO A 683 24.65 11.76 6.52
CA PRO A 683 24.98 10.62 7.34
C PRO A 683 23.79 9.66 7.46
N ASP A 684 24.08 8.41 7.85
CA ASP A 684 23.08 7.45 8.35
C ASP A 684 21.94 7.11 7.37
N THR A 685 22.19 7.23 6.06
CA THR A 685 21.27 6.76 5.02
C THR A 685 21.30 5.24 5.00
N ARG A 686 20.13 4.61 4.96
CA ARG A 686 20.00 3.15 4.86
C ARG A 686 19.35 2.78 3.54
N VAL A 687 19.99 1.90 2.78
CA VAL A 687 19.39 1.28 1.60
C VAL A 687 19.40 -0.23 1.83
N SER A 688 18.23 -0.86 1.80
CA SER A 688 18.13 -2.29 2.07
C SER A 688 17.11 -3.01 1.21
N SER A 689 17.34 -4.29 0.96
CA SER A 689 16.40 -5.16 0.25
C SER A 689 15.87 -4.57 -1.07
N SER A 690 16.69 -3.78 -1.77
CA SER A 690 16.31 -3.06 -3.00
C SER A 690 17.06 -3.61 -4.20
N VAL A 691 16.47 -3.48 -5.39
CA VAL A 691 17.09 -3.80 -6.68
C VAL A 691 17.53 -2.50 -7.35
N ILE A 692 18.81 -2.36 -7.65
CA ILE A 692 19.42 -1.16 -8.23
C ILE A 692 20.25 -1.58 -9.44
N ARG A 693 19.69 -1.43 -10.64
CA ARG A 693 20.29 -2.02 -11.83
C ARG A 693 20.20 -1.15 -13.07
N GLU A 694 21.08 -1.41 -14.03
CA GLU A 694 20.98 -0.82 -15.38
C GLU A 694 20.96 0.71 -15.39
N ASN A 695 21.55 1.34 -14.38
CA ASN A 695 21.70 2.80 -14.33
C ASN A 695 22.95 3.23 -15.14
N GLY A 696 22.93 4.45 -15.67
CA GLY A 696 23.97 5.01 -16.54
C GLY A 696 25.26 5.37 -15.81
N HIS A 697 25.28 5.27 -14.48
CA HIS A 697 26.49 5.42 -13.65
C HIS A 697 26.58 4.31 -12.60
N ALA A 698 27.13 4.59 -11.41
CA ALA A 698 27.20 3.61 -10.32
C ALA A 698 25.81 3.40 -9.72
N GLY A 699 25.54 2.22 -9.16
CA GLY A 699 24.28 1.94 -8.46
C GLY A 699 24.07 2.92 -7.29
N ILE A 700 25.04 2.98 -6.38
CA ILE A 700 25.08 3.92 -5.25
C ILE A 700 26.43 4.66 -5.25
N VAL A 701 26.41 5.97 -5.04
CA VAL A 701 27.62 6.75 -4.79
C VAL A 701 27.54 7.52 -3.48
N VAL A 702 28.61 7.50 -2.70
CA VAL A 702 28.74 8.23 -1.43
C VAL A 702 29.88 9.22 -1.54
N MET A 703 29.56 10.52 -1.50
CA MET A 703 30.54 11.59 -1.66
C MET A 703 30.65 12.44 -0.41
N ASN A 704 31.76 13.17 -0.32
CA ASN A 704 32.10 14.10 0.75
C ASN A 704 32.24 13.48 2.14
N ARG A 705 33.20 14.02 2.90
CA ARG A 705 33.59 13.54 4.24
C ARG A 705 32.49 13.48 5.31
N GLN A 706 31.34 14.11 5.07
CA GLN A 706 30.22 14.15 6.02
C GLN A 706 29.29 12.95 5.85
N SER A 707 29.35 12.28 4.69
CA SER A 707 28.50 11.14 4.35
C SER A 707 29.08 9.87 4.97
N THR A 708 28.82 9.70 6.26
CA THR A 708 29.32 8.59 7.10
C THR A 708 28.15 7.83 7.73
N PHE A 709 28.40 6.61 8.21
CA PHE A 709 27.39 5.72 8.79
C PHE A 709 26.30 5.26 7.81
N ASN A 710 26.50 5.47 6.50
CA ASN A 710 25.55 4.97 5.50
C ASN A 710 25.69 3.45 5.40
N THR A 711 24.56 2.75 5.38
CA THR A 711 24.50 1.29 5.43
C THR A 711 23.73 0.75 4.24
N PHE A 712 24.34 -0.18 3.50
CA PHE A 712 23.77 -0.85 2.35
C PHE A 712 23.79 -2.36 2.60
N THR A 713 22.62 -3.00 2.60
CA THR A 713 22.50 -4.40 3.04
C THR A 713 21.44 -5.14 2.24
N LYS A 714 21.74 -6.36 1.81
CA LYS A 714 20.83 -7.26 1.06
C LYS A 714 20.23 -6.64 -0.22
N ASN A 715 20.93 -5.69 -0.83
CA ASN A 715 20.50 -5.11 -2.10
C ASN A 715 21.03 -5.96 -3.26
N ALA A 716 20.23 -6.11 -4.32
CA ALA A 716 20.70 -6.58 -5.62
C ALA A 716 21.16 -5.35 -6.41
N ILE A 717 22.47 -5.20 -6.63
CA ILE A 717 23.05 -4.10 -7.40
C ILE A 717 23.84 -4.71 -8.56
N TYR A 718 23.44 -4.47 -9.81
CA TYR A 718 24.05 -5.12 -10.98
C TYR A 718 23.74 -4.46 -12.33
N ASN A 719 24.53 -4.76 -13.36
CA ASN A 719 24.44 -4.20 -14.70
C ASN A 719 24.41 -2.66 -14.76
N ASN A 720 24.86 -1.95 -13.74
CA ASN A 720 25.04 -0.50 -13.85
C ASN A 720 26.27 -0.23 -14.74
N SER A 721 26.36 0.96 -15.34
CA SER A 721 27.42 1.25 -16.32
C SER A 721 28.82 1.43 -15.68
N TYR A 722 28.88 1.47 -14.35
CA TYR A 722 30.05 1.55 -13.49
C TYR A 722 29.83 0.62 -12.28
N ILE A 723 30.77 0.61 -11.33
CA ILE A 723 30.69 -0.21 -10.11
C ILE A 723 29.38 0.00 -9.32
N GLY A 724 29.02 -1.01 -8.53
CA GLY A 724 27.76 -1.00 -7.78
C GLY A 724 27.70 0.02 -6.65
N ILE A 725 28.79 0.16 -5.89
CA ILE A 725 28.93 1.14 -4.80
C ILE A 725 30.27 1.87 -4.97
N ASP A 726 30.24 3.19 -5.06
CA ASP A 726 31.42 4.07 -5.15
C ASP A 726 31.53 4.93 -3.87
N LEU A 727 32.60 4.72 -3.10
CA LEU A 727 32.97 5.57 -1.96
C LEU A 727 33.89 6.69 -2.45
N GLY A 728 33.29 7.66 -3.13
CA GLY A 728 33.99 8.75 -3.78
C GLY A 728 34.94 9.57 -2.91
N VAL A 729 35.58 10.56 -3.53
CA VAL A 729 36.38 11.56 -2.81
C VAL A 729 35.59 12.85 -2.56
N THR A 730 36.17 13.75 -1.77
CA THR A 730 35.62 15.11 -1.67
C THR A 730 35.61 15.76 -3.06
N GLY A 731 34.43 16.01 -3.61
CA GLY A 731 34.24 16.67 -4.90
C GLY A 731 34.17 15.78 -6.15
N GLY A 732 34.00 14.45 -6.02
CA GLY A 732 33.71 13.59 -7.17
C GLY A 732 33.89 12.09 -6.92
N VAL A 733 33.60 11.30 -7.95
CA VAL A 733 33.84 9.85 -8.01
C VAL A 733 35.34 9.53 -8.09
N ASP A 734 35.75 8.44 -7.47
CA ASP A 734 37.02 7.78 -7.77
C ASP A 734 36.88 6.29 -8.10
N ASN A 735 35.64 5.78 -8.14
CA ASN A 735 35.27 4.41 -8.42
C ASN A 735 35.82 3.48 -7.35
N VAL A 736 37.04 2.94 -7.52
CA VAL A 736 37.60 1.98 -6.56
C VAL A 736 38.48 2.68 -5.53
N SER A 737 38.02 2.63 -4.28
CA SER A 737 38.75 3.00 -3.07
C SER A 737 39.63 1.84 -2.59
N VAL A 738 40.92 1.87 -2.93
CA VAL A 738 41.87 0.79 -2.59
C VAL A 738 41.96 0.60 -1.07
N ASN A 739 41.84 -0.67 -0.62
CA ASN A 739 42.08 -1.04 0.77
C ASN A 739 43.45 -0.55 1.24
N ASP A 740 43.46 0.25 2.30
CA ASP A 740 44.69 0.80 2.88
C ASP A 740 44.90 0.42 4.36
N GLY A 741 43.95 -0.34 4.92
CA GLY A 741 43.96 -0.83 6.29
C GLY A 741 43.65 0.25 7.34
N VAL A 742 43.13 1.42 6.95
CA VAL A 742 42.95 2.56 7.86
C VAL A 742 41.60 3.27 7.67
N LEU A 743 40.79 3.30 8.73
CA LEU A 743 39.59 4.14 8.77
C LEU A 743 39.93 5.62 8.96
N ARG A 744 39.30 6.50 8.16
CA ARG A 744 39.44 7.97 8.28
C ARG A 744 38.09 8.67 8.26
N ASP A 745 37.74 9.33 9.36
CA ASP A 745 36.49 10.11 9.50
C ASP A 745 36.35 11.29 8.51
N ASN A 746 37.39 11.60 7.74
CA ASN A 746 37.36 12.62 6.70
C ASN A 746 37.11 12.05 5.28
N GLN A 747 36.70 10.79 5.16
CA GLN A 747 36.33 10.12 3.91
C GLN A 747 34.86 9.63 3.98
N PRO A 748 34.16 9.52 2.85
CA PRO A 748 32.85 8.87 2.79
C PRO A 748 32.89 7.48 3.43
N ASN A 749 31.89 7.17 4.27
CA ASN A 749 31.85 5.95 5.09
C ASN A 749 33.18 5.61 5.78
N ARG A 750 33.91 6.65 6.18
CA ARG A 750 35.20 6.56 6.86
C ARG A 750 36.29 5.84 6.04
N GLY A 751 36.13 5.72 4.72
CA GLY A 751 37.04 4.95 3.88
C GLY A 751 37.02 3.46 4.23
N MET A 752 35.84 2.90 4.48
CA MET A 752 35.69 1.48 4.85
C MET A 752 36.27 0.56 3.76
N ASP A 753 37.28 -0.23 4.14
CA ASP A 753 37.88 -1.25 3.28
C ASP A 753 36.86 -2.35 2.94
N TYR A 754 36.85 -2.80 1.69
CA TYR A 754 36.01 -3.90 1.23
C TYR A 754 36.60 -5.27 1.61
N PRO A 755 35.79 -6.34 1.69
CA PRO A 755 36.29 -7.68 1.97
C PRO A 755 37.06 -8.23 0.76
N VAL A 756 38.13 -8.98 1.05
CA VAL A 756 38.91 -9.74 0.06
C VAL A 756 38.68 -11.22 0.31
N ILE A 757 38.03 -11.90 -0.62
CA ILE A 757 37.82 -13.36 -0.59
C ILE A 757 39.11 -14.04 -1.04
N THR A 758 39.66 -14.93 -0.22
CA THR A 758 40.89 -15.67 -0.52
C THR A 758 40.62 -17.12 -0.88
N ALA A 759 39.52 -17.70 -0.38
CA ALA A 759 39.07 -19.03 -0.73
C ALA A 759 37.54 -19.09 -0.73
N ALA A 760 36.99 -19.80 -1.71
CA ALA A 760 35.59 -20.19 -1.72
C ALA A 760 35.47 -21.64 -2.21
N VAL A 761 34.68 -22.46 -1.52
CA VAL A 761 34.44 -23.85 -1.87
C VAL A 761 32.96 -24.17 -1.79
N TRP A 762 32.37 -24.50 -2.93
CA TRP A 762 30.95 -24.86 -3.02
C TRP A 762 30.78 -26.36 -2.85
N ASN A 763 30.05 -26.79 -1.82
CA ASN A 763 29.63 -28.18 -1.62
C ASN A 763 28.22 -28.36 -2.17
N THR A 764 28.14 -28.98 -3.35
CA THR A 764 26.87 -29.18 -4.06
C THR A 764 25.99 -30.26 -3.46
N ASN A 765 26.56 -31.17 -2.65
CA ASN A 765 25.81 -32.23 -1.99
C ASN A 765 25.02 -31.70 -0.78
N THR A 766 25.55 -30.68 -0.11
CA THR A 766 24.91 -30.05 1.06
C THR A 766 24.26 -28.71 0.73
N GLY A 767 24.47 -28.17 -0.47
CA GLY A 767 23.98 -26.84 -0.84
C GLY A 767 24.69 -25.72 -0.07
N THR A 768 25.94 -25.92 0.37
CA THR A 768 26.64 -24.94 1.22
C THR A 768 27.89 -24.38 0.56
N LEU A 769 28.17 -23.10 0.78
CA LEU A 769 29.37 -22.40 0.33
C LEU A 769 30.28 -22.09 1.53
N THR A 770 31.48 -22.66 1.55
CA THR A 770 32.52 -22.27 2.51
C THR A 770 33.31 -21.09 1.94
N ILE A 771 33.47 -20.02 2.70
CA ILE A 771 34.20 -18.81 2.32
C ILE A 771 35.22 -18.42 3.37
N GLU A 772 36.37 -17.93 2.93
CA GLU A 772 37.43 -17.37 3.76
C GLU A 772 37.97 -16.07 3.14
N GLY A 773 38.42 -15.15 3.97
CA GLY A 773 38.96 -13.88 3.53
C GLY A 773 39.31 -12.95 4.68
N PHE A 774 39.54 -11.67 4.35
CA PHE A 774 39.80 -10.63 5.34
C PHE A 774 39.26 -9.27 4.88
N VAL A 775 39.07 -8.35 5.82
CA VAL A 775 38.82 -6.92 5.59
C VAL A 775 40.07 -6.15 6.04
N GLY A 776 40.50 -5.18 5.24
CA GLY A 776 41.74 -4.43 5.50
C GLY A 776 42.85 -4.78 4.50
N LEU A 777 44.10 -4.74 4.98
CA LEU A 777 45.29 -4.98 4.17
C LEU A 777 46.00 -6.28 4.60
N PRO A 778 46.42 -7.16 3.66
CA PRO A 778 47.02 -8.45 4.02
C PRO A 778 48.36 -8.28 4.74
N GLY A 779 48.51 -8.93 5.90
CA GLY A 779 49.74 -8.89 6.70
C GLY A 779 49.92 -7.63 7.56
N HIS A 780 48.85 -6.84 7.72
CA HIS A 780 48.80 -5.66 8.59
C HIS A 780 47.88 -5.89 9.80
N ASP A 781 47.92 -4.96 10.77
CA ASP A 781 46.99 -4.93 11.90
C ASP A 781 45.64 -4.39 11.42
N ASN A 782 44.66 -5.28 11.26
CA ASN A 782 43.32 -4.95 10.75
C ASN A 782 42.28 -4.87 11.90
N ALA A 783 42.72 -4.64 13.14
CA ALA A 783 41.84 -4.60 14.31
C ALA A 783 40.74 -3.51 14.22
N ASP A 784 40.96 -2.45 13.43
CA ASP A 784 39.96 -1.40 13.19
C ASP A 784 38.71 -1.93 12.45
N PHE A 785 38.82 -3.07 11.75
CA PHE A 785 37.74 -3.72 11.01
C PHE A 785 37.10 -4.88 11.80
N ALA A 786 37.53 -5.12 13.03
CA ALA A 786 36.99 -6.21 13.84
C ALA A 786 35.47 -6.09 14.03
N LEU A 787 34.78 -7.23 13.99
CA LEU A 787 33.32 -7.35 14.10
C LEU A 787 32.53 -6.72 12.94
N SER A 788 33.17 -6.27 11.86
CA SER A 788 32.46 -5.85 10.65
C SER A 788 31.61 -7.00 10.12
N GLU A 789 30.38 -6.70 9.73
CA GLU A 789 29.50 -7.64 9.04
C GLU A 789 29.94 -7.73 7.58
N VAL A 790 30.20 -8.95 7.10
CA VAL A 790 30.67 -9.25 5.74
C VAL A 790 29.55 -9.96 5.01
N GLU A 791 28.95 -9.29 4.05
CA GLU A 791 27.91 -9.86 3.18
C GLU A 791 28.53 -10.39 1.90
N ILE A 792 28.14 -11.60 1.50
CA ILE A 792 28.66 -12.28 0.31
C ILE A 792 27.59 -12.30 -0.77
N TYR A 793 28.01 -12.00 -1.99
CA TYR A 793 27.14 -11.88 -3.15
C TYR A 793 27.65 -12.73 -4.32
N LEU A 794 26.71 -13.27 -5.08
CA LEU A 794 26.95 -13.75 -6.43
C LEU A 794 26.93 -12.53 -7.37
N VAL A 795 28.01 -12.37 -8.14
CA VAL A 795 28.11 -11.36 -9.21
C VAL A 795 27.37 -11.87 -10.44
N CYS A 796 27.77 -13.06 -10.91
CA CYS A 796 27.10 -13.78 -11.98
C CYS A 796 27.45 -15.27 -11.94
N ASN A 797 26.71 -16.05 -12.73
CA ASN A 797 26.96 -17.46 -12.99
C ASN A 797 26.81 -17.76 -14.49
N ASP A 798 26.79 -19.04 -14.86
CA ASP A 798 26.68 -19.48 -16.27
C ASP A 798 25.35 -19.08 -16.96
N THR A 799 24.35 -18.59 -16.20
CA THR A 799 22.99 -18.35 -16.69
C THR A 799 22.53 -16.89 -16.64
N ALA A 800 23.00 -16.12 -15.65
CA ALA A 800 22.53 -14.74 -15.41
C ALA A 800 23.49 -13.98 -14.47
N GLY A 801 23.16 -12.72 -14.24
CA GLY A 801 23.84 -11.80 -13.32
C GLY A 801 24.52 -10.64 -14.03
N ASP A 802 25.43 -10.01 -13.32
CA ASP A 802 26.21 -8.88 -13.78
C ASP A 802 27.09 -9.23 -14.99
N ASN A 803 27.14 -8.31 -15.95
CA ASN A 803 27.90 -8.46 -17.20
C ASN A 803 29.37 -7.99 -17.08
N GLN A 804 29.81 -7.52 -15.91
CA GLN A 804 31.12 -6.98 -15.59
C GLN A 804 31.56 -5.74 -16.38
N VAL A 805 30.69 -5.17 -17.21
CA VAL A 805 31.00 -3.98 -18.00
C VAL A 805 31.01 -2.76 -17.08
N GLY A 806 32.13 -2.03 -17.04
CA GLY A 806 32.29 -0.85 -16.18
C GLY A 806 32.85 -1.16 -14.78
N ASN A 807 32.91 -2.44 -14.40
CA ASN A 807 33.36 -2.90 -13.08
C ASN A 807 34.89 -2.85 -12.88
N ASN A 808 35.63 -2.41 -13.88
CA ASN A 808 37.08 -2.28 -13.84
C ASN A 808 37.53 -0.83 -13.98
N TRP A 809 36.70 0.14 -13.58
CA TRP A 809 37.06 1.54 -13.63
C TRP A 809 37.76 1.96 -12.34
N GLY A 810 38.99 2.47 -12.44
CA GLY A 810 39.61 3.26 -11.39
C GLY A 810 39.43 4.76 -11.67
N LYS A 811 39.90 5.61 -10.75
CA LYS A 811 39.71 7.08 -10.76
C LYS A 811 39.65 7.80 -12.13
N ASN A 812 40.45 7.43 -13.12
CA ASN A 812 40.43 8.05 -14.46
C ASN A 812 40.72 7.07 -15.61
N LYS A 813 40.70 5.77 -15.37
CA LYS A 813 41.07 4.77 -16.37
C LYS A 813 40.59 3.39 -15.95
N GLU A 814 40.41 2.52 -16.93
CA GLU A 814 40.32 1.08 -16.71
C GLU A 814 41.56 0.56 -15.96
N ILE A 815 41.32 -0.40 -15.08
CA ILE A 815 42.30 -1.18 -14.33
C ILE A 815 42.11 -2.67 -14.66
N ASP A 816 43.10 -3.50 -14.33
CA ASP A 816 43.09 -4.93 -14.69
C ASP A 816 42.14 -5.76 -13.81
N ALA A 817 41.91 -5.32 -12.57
CA ALA A 817 41.03 -5.98 -11.62
C ALA A 817 39.57 -5.51 -11.79
N TYR A 818 38.64 -6.42 -11.57
CA TYR A 818 37.20 -6.15 -11.60
C TYR A 818 36.67 -6.12 -10.17
N TYR A 819 35.91 -5.09 -9.85
CA TYR A 819 35.23 -4.85 -8.58
C TYR A 819 33.75 -4.98 -8.89
N GLY A 820 33.25 -6.20 -8.70
CA GLY A 820 31.95 -6.61 -9.21
C GLY A 820 30.81 -5.88 -8.52
N GLU A 821 29.64 -5.98 -9.12
CA GLU A 821 28.39 -5.61 -8.45
C GLU A 821 27.75 -6.86 -7.83
N GLY A 822 27.01 -6.71 -6.73
CA GLY A 822 26.35 -7.82 -6.06
C GLY A 822 24.95 -8.08 -6.59
N TRP A 823 24.79 -9.01 -7.55
CA TRP A 823 23.47 -9.37 -8.11
C TRP A 823 22.58 -10.09 -7.09
N MET A 824 23.10 -11.08 -6.35
CA MET A 824 22.29 -11.91 -5.47
C MET A 824 22.97 -12.16 -4.13
N TYR A 825 22.28 -11.89 -3.02
CA TYR A 825 22.78 -12.13 -1.67
C TYR A 825 22.85 -13.64 -1.35
N LEU A 826 23.99 -14.08 -0.83
CA LEU A 826 24.26 -15.47 -0.47
C LEU A 826 24.29 -15.72 1.03
N GLY A 827 24.52 -14.68 1.83
CA GLY A 827 24.64 -14.79 3.27
C GLY A 827 25.62 -13.78 3.86
N THR A 828 25.82 -13.89 5.17
CA THR A 828 26.69 -12.97 5.92
C THR A 828 27.53 -13.71 6.96
N THR A 829 28.65 -13.10 7.32
CA THR A 829 29.53 -13.51 8.42
C THR A 829 30.09 -12.27 9.12
N LYS A 830 30.95 -12.46 10.12
CA LYS A 830 31.65 -11.36 10.80
C LYS A 830 33.15 -11.53 10.73
N ALA A 831 33.85 -10.42 10.54
CA ALA A 831 35.29 -10.37 10.73
C ALA A 831 35.63 -10.56 12.23
N ASP A 832 36.67 -11.33 12.49
CA ASP A 832 37.22 -11.55 13.82
C ASP A 832 38.10 -10.37 14.28
N ALA A 833 38.82 -10.55 15.40
CA ALA A 833 39.66 -9.50 15.97
C ALA A 833 40.84 -9.08 15.07
N ASP A 834 41.23 -9.93 14.13
CA ASP A 834 42.34 -9.69 13.19
C ASP A 834 41.80 -9.26 11.80
N GLY A 835 40.51 -8.94 11.69
CA GLY A 835 39.86 -8.58 10.43
C GLY A 835 39.65 -9.78 9.48
N THR A 836 39.88 -11.01 9.93
CA THR A 836 39.74 -12.23 9.12
C THR A 836 38.31 -12.78 9.23
N PHE A 837 37.78 -13.39 8.18
CA PHE A 837 36.49 -14.07 8.25
C PHE A 837 36.58 -15.48 7.64
N SER A 838 35.78 -16.39 8.21
CA SER A 838 35.54 -17.73 7.68
C SER A 838 34.11 -18.13 8.00
N ALA A 839 33.37 -18.67 7.04
CA ALA A 839 31.99 -19.10 7.22
C ALA A 839 31.59 -20.22 6.28
N VAL A 840 30.51 -20.91 6.66
CA VAL A 840 29.77 -21.83 5.81
C VAL A 840 28.38 -21.25 5.64
N LEU A 841 28.03 -20.86 4.42
CA LEU A 841 26.76 -20.25 4.04
C LEU A 841 25.84 -21.29 3.43
N ASP A 842 24.54 -21.21 3.71
CA ASP A 842 23.52 -22.00 3.04
C ASP A 842 23.11 -21.31 1.73
N VAL A 843 23.33 -21.98 0.61
CA VAL A 843 23.10 -21.49 -0.75
C VAL A 843 22.24 -22.49 -1.54
N ASP A 844 21.41 -23.26 -0.83
CA ASP A 844 20.51 -24.23 -1.46
C ASP A 844 19.62 -23.56 -2.51
N GLY A 845 19.36 -24.29 -3.60
CA GLY A 845 18.66 -23.80 -4.78
C GLY A 845 19.47 -22.94 -5.75
N ILE A 846 20.68 -22.49 -5.39
CA ILE A 846 21.55 -21.75 -6.32
C ILE A 846 22.39 -22.71 -7.15
N ILE A 847 22.37 -22.54 -8.47
CA ILE A 847 23.06 -23.44 -9.40
C ILE A 847 24.58 -23.19 -9.32
N PRO A 848 25.38 -24.19 -8.90
CA PRO A 848 26.83 -24.11 -8.97
C PRO A 848 27.28 -24.34 -10.42
N GLY A 849 27.91 -23.32 -11.02
CA GLY A 849 28.44 -23.34 -12.38
C GLY A 849 29.95 -23.17 -12.44
N THR A 850 30.55 -23.38 -13.62
CA THR A 850 31.99 -23.13 -13.83
C THR A 850 32.34 -21.66 -14.00
N GLY A 851 31.34 -20.79 -14.22
CA GLY A 851 31.48 -19.34 -14.32
C GLY A 851 30.96 -18.59 -13.10
N VAL A 852 30.95 -19.19 -11.91
CA VAL A 852 30.55 -18.50 -10.67
C VAL A 852 31.58 -17.44 -10.31
N ILE A 853 31.08 -16.22 -10.09
CA ILE A 853 31.88 -15.08 -9.65
C ILE A 853 31.28 -14.53 -8.37
N LEU A 854 32.10 -14.37 -7.34
CA LEU A 854 31.68 -13.89 -6.02
C LEU A 854 32.27 -12.51 -5.73
N THR A 855 31.59 -11.74 -4.91
CA THR A 855 32.10 -10.51 -4.28
C THR A 855 31.50 -10.38 -2.88
N GLY A 856 31.83 -9.30 -2.17
CA GLY A 856 31.20 -8.97 -0.91
C GLY A 856 31.33 -7.50 -0.54
N THR A 857 30.56 -7.10 0.46
CA THR A 857 30.70 -5.81 1.15
C THR A 857 31.02 -6.06 2.62
N ALA A 858 31.62 -5.07 3.28
CA ALA A 858 31.85 -5.08 4.71
C ALA A 858 31.21 -3.84 5.33
N THR A 859 30.52 -4.00 6.45
CA THR A 859 29.86 -2.91 7.19
C THR A 859 30.36 -2.90 8.63
N LEU A 860 30.86 -1.76 9.11
CA LEU A 860 31.24 -1.65 10.53
C LEU A 860 30.02 -1.81 11.45
N HIS A 861 30.25 -2.32 12.65
CA HIS A 861 29.19 -2.56 13.65
C HIS A 861 28.41 -1.29 14.06
N ASP A 862 28.97 -0.10 13.85
CA ASP A 862 28.33 1.20 14.11
C ASP A 862 27.75 1.87 12.85
N GLY A 863 27.82 1.20 11.69
CA GLY A 863 27.46 1.69 10.35
C GLY A 863 28.69 2.05 9.51
N CYS A 864 28.51 2.32 8.21
CA CYS A 864 29.55 2.48 7.16
C CYS A 864 29.80 1.18 6.39
N THR A 865 29.11 1.04 5.26
CA THR A 865 29.35 -0.03 4.29
C THR A 865 30.46 0.36 3.30
N SER A 866 31.32 -0.60 2.97
CA SER A 866 32.36 -0.51 1.94
C SER A 866 31.77 -0.48 0.52
N GLU A 867 32.64 -0.27 -0.46
CA GLU A 867 32.37 -0.70 -1.85
C GLU A 867 32.28 -2.24 -1.93
N PHE A 868 31.91 -2.76 -3.09
CA PHE A 868 32.09 -4.19 -3.37
C PHE A 868 33.58 -4.53 -3.55
N GLY A 869 33.99 -5.68 -3.05
CA GLY A 869 35.36 -6.18 -3.19
C GLY A 869 35.71 -6.62 -4.62
N GLU A 870 37.01 -6.85 -4.83
CA GLU A 870 37.51 -7.49 -6.06
C GLU A 870 36.80 -8.83 -6.27
N VAL A 871 36.42 -9.12 -7.51
CA VAL A 871 35.71 -10.35 -7.84
C VAL A 871 36.59 -11.58 -7.60
N TYR A 872 36.01 -12.59 -6.96
CA TYR A 872 36.61 -13.90 -6.82
C TYR A 872 36.07 -14.83 -7.91
N TYR A 873 36.93 -15.19 -8.86
CA TYR A 873 36.62 -16.21 -9.85
C TYR A 873 36.69 -17.58 -9.18
N TYR A 874 35.53 -18.26 -9.09
CA TYR A 874 35.47 -19.61 -8.56
C TYR A 874 36.23 -20.57 -9.49
N GLY A 875 37.46 -20.92 -9.11
CA GLY A 875 38.34 -21.78 -9.90
C GLY A 875 38.15 -23.28 -9.65
N GLY A 876 37.24 -23.67 -8.74
CA GLY A 876 36.98 -25.06 -8.40
C GLY A 876 36.03 -25.75 -9.38
N LEU A 877 36.20 -27.05 -9.60
CA LEU A 877 35.03 -27.87 -9.93
C LEU A 877 34.10 -27.79 -8.70
N PRO A 878 32.77 -27.69 -8.85
CA PRO A 878 31.86 -27.80 -7.71
C PRO A 878 32.25 -29.04 -6.92
N GLY A 879 32.66 -28.84 -5.67
CA GLY A 879 33.29 -29.88 -4.87
C GLY A 879 32.24 -30.93 -4.56
N ASP A 880 32.20 -31.98 -5.37
CA ASP A 880 31.60 -33.24 -4.97
C ASP A 880 32.55 -33.80 -3.91
N PHE A 881 32.42 -33.32 -2.66
CA PHE A 881 33.12 -33.85 -1.49
C PHE A 881 32.57 -35.26 -1.24
N ARG A 882 32.94 -36.16 -2.14
CA ARG A 882 32.69 -37.58 -2.05
C ARG A 882 33.41 -38.06 -0.81
N GLY A 883 32.70 -38.77 0.06
CA GLY A 883 33.28 -39.21 1.31
C GLY A 883 34.53 -40.04 1.03
N VAL A 884 35.67 -39.66 1.59
CA VAL A 884 36.88 -40.49 1.60
C VAL A 884 37.13 -40.89 3.03
N SER A 885 37.24 -42.19 3.27
CA SER A 885 37.74 -42.70 4.53
C SER A 885 39.17 -43.17 4.36
N ALA A 886 39.98 -42.96 5.41
CA ALA A 886 41.26 -43.61 5.51
C ALA A 886 41.44 -44.27 6.87
N SER A 887 42.15 -45.39 6.87
CA SER A 887 42.47 -46.13 8.08
C SER A 887 43.92 -46.54 8.06
N ILE A 888 44.49 -46.69 9.25
CA ILE A 888 45.83 -47.23 9.46
C ILE A 888 45.73 -48.41 10.41
N SER A 889 46.41 -49.50 10.08
CA SER A 889 46.49 -50.71 10.90
C SER A 889 47.94 -51.17 11.01
N LEU A 890 48.28 -51.72 12.18
CA LEU A 890 49.60 -52.24 12.49
C LEU A 890 49.51 -53.74 12.75
N SER A 891 50.28 -54.54 12.00
CA SER A 891 50.41 -55.98 12.20
C SER A 891 51.88 -56.38 12.17
N GLY A 892 52.46 -56.67 13.35
CA GLY A 892 53.88 -56.97 13.46
C GLY A 892 54.74 -55.74 13.11
N THR A 893 55.61 -55.88 12.09
CA THR A 893 56.44 -54.81 11.53
C THR A 893 55.81 -54.13 10.31
N THR A 894 54.55 -54.45 9.98
CA THR A 894 53.87 -53.91 8.81
C THR A 894 52.80 -52.90 9.20
N ILE A 895 52.90 -51.71 8.63
CA ILE A 895 51.86 -50.68 8.63
C ILE A 895 51.07 -50.83 7.33
N ARG A 896 49.76 -50.99 7.43
CA ARG A 896 48.86 -50.94 6.28
C ARG A 896 47.96 -49.72 6.42
N MET A 897 48.04 -48.83 5.45
CA MET A 897 47.12 -47.72 5.27
C MET A 897 46.14 -48.06 4.15
N THR A 898 44.89 -47.68 4.32
CA THR A 898 43.81 -47.94 3.36
C THR A 898 43.04 -46.65 3.15
N ILE A 899 42.78 -46.31 1.89
CA ILE A 899 41.93 -45.19 1.47
C ILE A 899 40.76 -45.77 0.68
N THR A 900 39.55 -45.26 0.90
CA THR A 900 38.34 -45.76 0.24
C THR A 900 37.40 -44.61 -0.06
N SER A 901 36.84 -44.59 -1.28
CA SER A 901 35.70 -43.73 -1.57
C SER A 901 34.43 -44.36 -0.99
N GLU A 902 33.75 -43.62 -0.14
CA GLU A 902 32.46 -43.94 0.48
C GLU A 902 31.28 -43.59 -0.45
N SER A 903 31.51 -42.78 -1.50
CA SER A 903 30.46 -42.36 -2.45
C SER A 903 31.05 -41.97 -3.81
N GLY A 904 30.70 -42.68 -4.89
CA GLY A 904 31.15 -42.39 -6.25
C GLY A 904 32.65 -42.64 -6.51
N THR A 905 33.06 -42.67 -7.78
CA THR A 905 34.48 -42.74 -8.14
C THR A 905 35.15 -41.38 -7.97
N ILE A 906 36.27 -41.31 -7.25
CA ILE A 906 37.04 -40.07 -7.03
C ILE A 906 38.28 -40.09 -7.93
N PRO A 907 38.39 -39.19 -8.91
CA PRO A 907 39.62 -39.00 -9.66
C PRO A 907 40.66 -38.29 -8.77
N MET A 908 41.92 -38.72 -8.80
CA MET A 908 43.06 -38.00 -8.19
C MET A 908 42.97 -37.74 -6.67
N ALA A 909 42.83 -38.77 -5.84
CA ALA A 909 42.90 -38.62 -4.38
C ALA A 909 44.34 -38.72 -3.84
N SER A 910 44.65 -38.01 -2.75
CA SER A 910 45.95 -38.08 -2.08
C SER A 910 45.82 -38.61 -0.65
N LEU A 911 46.74 -39.49 -0.26
CA LEU A 911 46.92 -39.98 1.12
C LEU A 911 48.26 -39.49 1.65
N TYR A 912 48.25 -38.88 2.83
CA TYR A 912 49.43 -38.33 3.48
C TYR A 912 49.71 -39.05 4.79
N TRP A 913 50.98 -39.31 5.07
CA TRP A 913 51.40 -39.89 6.34
C TRP A 913 52.71 -39.29 6.83
N LEU A 914 52.73 -38.90 8.10
CA LEU A 914 53.93 -38.40 8.76
C LEU A 914 54.61 -39.54 9.53
N LYS A 915 55.73 -40.02 8.99
CA LYS A 915 56.59 -41.03 9.59
C LYS A 915 57.17 -40.52 10.91
N PRO A 916 57.04 -41.27 12.01
CA PRO A 916 57.69 -40.94 13.28
C PRO A 916 59.20 -40.72 13.16
N ASP A 917 59.71 -39.80 13.98
CA ASP A 917 61.13 -39.53 14.08
C ASP A 917 61.90 -40.76 14.58
N GLY A 918 62.99 -41.10 13.89
CA GLY A 918 63.82 -42.26 14.21
C GLY A 918 63.27 -43.62 13.74
N MET A 919 62.08 -43.67 13.14
CA MET A 919 61.56 -44.86 12.46
C MET A 919 62.24 -45.04 11.09
N THR A 920 62.71 -46.26 10.79
CA THR A 920 63.25 -46.64 9.48
C THR A 920 62.22 -47.43 8.68
N ILE A 921 62.09 -47.15 7.39
CA ILE A 921 61.25 -47.94 6.48
C ILE A 921 62.16 -48.85 5.67
N ASP A 922 61.94 -50.15 5.79
CA ASP A 922 62.75 -51.21 5.17
C ASP A 922 62.19 -51.60 3.80
N ALA A 923 60.86 -51.52 3.61
CA ALA A 923 60.20 -51.76 2.34
C ALA A 923 58.85 -51.02 2.24
N MET A 924 58.40 -50.76 1.00
CA MET A 924 57.06 -50.24 0.69
C MET A 924 56.45 -51.03 -0.46
N SER A 925 55.14 -51.26 -0.40
CA SER A 925 54.34 -51.92 -1.44
C SER A 925 52.89 -51.44 -1.39
N GLY A 926 52.05 -51.86 -2.33
CA GLY A 926 50.65 -51.44 -2.42
C GLY A 926 50.28 -50.89 -3.80
N ASP A 927 49.17 -50.16 -3.84
CA ASP A 927 48.58 -49.59 -5.05
C ASP A 927 49.25 -48.23 -5.39
N ASP A 928 49.56 -48.04 -6.67
CA ASP A 928 50.10 -46.81 -7.29
C ASP A 928 51.26 -46.13 -6.52
N VAL A 929 52.20 -46.92 -5.98
CA VAL A 929 53.32 -46.44 -5.15
C VAL A 929 54.38 -45.72 -6.00
N ARG A 930 54.11 -44.49 -6.42
CA ARG A 930 55.11 -43.54 -6.92
C ARG A 930 54.82 -42.14 -6.38
N ASN A 931 55.56 -41.75 -5.34
CA ASN A 931 55.97 -40.37 -4.97
C ASN A 931 56.27 -40.26 -3.46
N ALA A 932 57.28 -40.98 -2.96
CA ALA A 932 57.79 -40.66 -1.62
C ALA A 932 58.75 -39.46 -1.73
N SER A 933 58.36 -38.31 -1.20
CA SER A 933 59.27 -37.17 -0.97
C SER A 933 60.40 -37.57 -0.03
N PRO A 934 61.63 -37.04 -0.18
CA PRO A 934 62.73 -37.34 0.73
C PRO A 934 62.48 -36.70 2.10
N GLY A 935 62.07 -37.49 3.10
CA GLY A 935 61.86 -36.97 4.46
C GLY A 935 61.03 -37.87 5.37
N ASN A 936 60.41 -37.26 6.38
CA ASN A 936 59.43 -37.89 7.26
C ASN A 936 57.99 -37.78 6.73
N GLU A 937 57.76 -37.10 5.61
CA GLU A 937 56.44 -36.92 5.03
C GLU A 937 56.30 -37.76 3.77
N PHE A 938 55.23 -38.55 3.73
CA PHE A 938 54.92 -39.43 2.62
C PHE A 938 53.57 -39.06 2.02
N THR A 939 53.50 -39.02 0.69
CA THR A 939 52.28 -38.73 -0.07
C THR A 939 52.09 -39.79 -1.14
N TRP A 940 50.87 -40.32 -1.27
CA TRP A 940 50.48 -41.22 -2.37
C TRP A 940 49.31 -40.63 -3.11
N ASN A 941 49.44 -40.58 -4.44
CA ASN A 941 48.41 -40.06 -5.32
C ASN A 941 47.76 -41.24 -6.04
N PHE A 942 46.44 -41.35 -5.94
CA PHE A 942 45.63 -42.40 -6.52
C PHE A 942 44.87 -41.84 -7.70
N THR A 943 45.17 -42.38 -8.89
CA THR A 943 44.59 -41.87 -10.15
C THR A 943 43.07 -41.97 -10.16
N ASN A 944 42.51 -43.07 -9.64
CA ASN A 944 41.06 -43.27 -9.48
C ASN A 944 40.79 -44.14 -8.24
N LEU A 945 39.97 -43.64 -7.30
CA LEU A 945 39.36 -44.43 -6.23
C LEU A 945 37.93 -44.79 -6.61
N GLU A 946 37.68 -46.03 -6.98
CA GLU A 946 36.32 -46.51 -7.24
C GLU A 946 35.53 -46.63 -5.93
N GLU A 947 34.22 -46.33 -5.97
CA GLU A 947 33.33 -46.42 -4.81
C GLU A 947 33.39 -47.80 -4.15
N GLY A 948 33.63 -47.83 -2.84
CA GLY A 948 33.70 -49.05 -2.05
C GLY A 948 34.90 -49.96 -2.35
N VAL A 949 35.81 -49.57 -3.25
CA VAL A 949 37.01 -50.34 -3.58
C VAL A 949 38.21 -49.75 -2.82
N PRO A 950 38.68 -50.39 -1.73
CA PRO A 950 39.81 -49.89 -0.96
C PRO A 950 41.11 -49.99 -1.75
N GLN A 951 41.89 -48.91 -1.76
CA GLN A 951 43.29 -48.92 -2.21
C GLN A 951 44.22 -48.85 -1.01
N THR A 952 45.36 -49.53 -1.11
CA THR A 952 46.21 -49.81 0.04
C THR A 952 47.66 -49.41 -0.18
N VAL A 953 48.29 -48.93 0.90
CA VAL A 953 49.73 -48.71 0.98
C VAL A 953 50.25 -49.50 2.18
N GLU A 954 51.25 -50.33 1.94
CA GLU A 954 51.91 -51.13 2.96
C GLU A 954 53.36 -50.70 3.13
N MET A 955 53.78 -50.58 4.39
CA MET A 955 55.17 -50.33 4.75
C MET A 955 55.65 -51.35 5.75
N GLU A 956 56.86 -51.85 5.54
CA GLU A 956 57.59 -52.61 6.53
C GLU A 956 58.62 -51.70 7.20
N PHE A 957 58.58 -51.61 8.53
CA PHE A 957 59.56 -50.82 9.28
C PHE A 957 60.58 -51.70 10.00
N GLY A 958 61.80 -51.20 10.07
CA GLY A 958 62.90 -51.88 10.73
C GLY A 958 62.85 -51.75 12.25
N LEU A 959 63.12 -52.85 12.95
CA LEU A 959 63.34 -52.87 14.41
C LEU A 959 64.76 -52.43 14.78
N GLY A 960 65.26 -51.36 14.15
CA GLY A 960 66.58 -50.79 14.43
C GLY A 960 66.74 -50.38 15.90
N THR A 961 67.99 -50.29 16.36
CA THR A 961 68.39 -49.93 17.75
C THR A 961 67.50 -48.83 18.35
N PRO A 962 67.12 -48.91 19.64
CA PRO A 962 65.89 -48.31 20.16
C PRO A 962 65.85 -46.80 19.95
N ALA A 963 65.18 -46.37 18.87
CA ALA A 963 64.74 -45.01 18.68
C ALA A 963 63.32 -44.91 19.27
N ALA A 964 63.13 -43.90 20.13
CA ALA A 964 62.00 -43.75 21.02
C ALA A 964 60.76 -43.17 20.31
N TRP A 965 60.17 -43.92 19.39
CA TRP A 965 58.84 -43.60 18.84
C TRP A 965 57.77 -44.46 19.52
N ARG A 966 56.55 -43.92 19.63
CA ARG A 966 55.40 -44.60 20.21
C ARG A 966 54.47 -45.04 19.08
N ILE A 967 53.74 -46.12 19.30
CA ILE A 967 52.70 -46.59 18.36
C ILE A 967 51.65 -45.49 18.12
N SER A 968 51.39 -44.62 19.10
CA SER A 968 50.52 -43.44 18.95
C SER A 968 50.97 -42.50 17.83
N ASP A 969 52.26 -42.46 17.54
CA ASP A 969 52.85 -41.51 16.59
C ASP A 969 52.59 -41.98 15.14
N LEU A 970 52.11 -43.21 14.94
CA LEU A 970 51.72 -43.73 13.63
C LEU A 970 50.41 -43.12 13.11
N TYR A 971 49.52 -42.64 13.98
CA TYR A 971 48.16 -42.21 13.62
C TYR A 971 48.09 -40.79 13.04
N ASN A 972 49.17 -40.31 12.44
CA ASN A 972 49.21 -39.00 11.77
C ASN A 972 48.99 -39.19 10.27
N LEU A 973 47.72 -39.44 9.91
CA LEU A 973 47.25 -39.77 8.57
C LEU A 973 46.29 -38.67 8.09
N GLY A 974 46.48 -38.18 6.87
CA GLY A 974 45.58 -37.21 6.21
C GLY A 974 45.12 -37.71 4.85
N VAL A 975 43.98 -37.23 4.39
CA VAL A 975 43.47 -37.48 3.03
C VAL A 975 43.04 -36.17 2.39
N ASP A 976 43.19 -36.09 1.08
CA ASP A 976 42.77 -34.96 0.26
C ASP A 976 42.14 -35.47 -1.03
N PRO A 977 40.80 -35.39 -1.19
CA PRO A 977 40.16 -35.57 -2.49
C PRO A 977 40.39 -34.28 -3.31
N LEU A 978 41.32 -34.31 -4.27
CA LEU A 978 41.60 -33.15 -5.14
C LEU A 978 40.50 -32.89 -6.17
#